data_AF-A0A353F7Q4-F1
#
_entry.id   AF-A0A353F7Q4-F1
#
_cell.length_a   1.000
_cell.length_b   1.000
_cell.length_c   1.000
_cell.angle_alpha   90.00
_cell.angle_beta   90.00
_cell.angle_gamma   90.00
#
_symmetry.space_group_name_H-M   'P 1'
#
loop_
_entity.id
_entity.type
_entity.pdbx_description
1 polymer ?
#
loop_
_entity_poly.entity_id
_entity_poly.type
_entity_poly.pdbx_seq_one_letter_code
_entity_poly.pdbx_strand_id
1 'polypeptide(L)'
;MFLIFDTETTGLPIRDDAPLTDFENWPRAVQISWQLHDLEGKLVEVKDFVIRPDGFDIPYNAAKVHGITTEVAEHYGVPLEEAMAEFSEAVKKSKYLVGHNIQFDINILGCEYLRLGQDNLLEGMPDIDTSKETTNYCQLPGGKGGGFKYPKLEELYQKLFNEGFAEAHNAAADVEATTRAFLELVRIGVFTNERLDFSPEDKQAFLRNYPDTVQPIGLKVESFKELARKLREKSADGTTEVVEEVVDASQEFVHLHVHTQFSILQATCEINDLIAKAKELGMPAVAMTDHSNLYGAFQFVQTALKNDIKPILGCEFQVCRDHADKTVKDNGYQQVFIAKTKNGYHNLAKLSSIGYVDGFYYVPRIDKELIQQYKDDLIAVTGNLYGEIPSLILNVGEKQAEEAFVWYHEQFGDDFYVELMRHGDATDEEREREDVVNQTLLRFAEKYGVKYFASNNVYYLSREDANAHDILLCVKDSEYQSTPKGRGRGFRFGFPNEEFYFKSSTEMQELFKDLPEAISTTVEIADKIESFSLARDVLLPKFEIPEEFKDPLDDEDGGKRGENAYLRHITYEGAKKRYGEITDEIKERLDFELATIANTGYPGYFLIVQDFTSQARKMGVSVGPGRGSAAGSAVAYCIGITNVDPIAYDLLFERFLNPDRVSLPDIDIDFDDEGRGKIIDWVVNKYGKSQVAQIITYGTMAAKSAIRDTGRVLQLPLSDTDRIAKLVPDTKLAKLFSWDDKQL
;
A
#
# COMPACT_ATOMS: atom_id res chain seq x y z
N MET A 1 34.57 -14.14 34.24
CA MET A 1 34.55 -12.69 33.92
C MET A 1 33.20 -12.37 33.30
N PHE A 2 32.75 -11.13 33.41
CA PHE A 2 31.56 -10.61 32.75
C PHE A 2 31.99 -9.96 31.43
N LEU A 3 31.45 -10.42 30.30
CA LEU A 3 31.63 -9.78 29.01
C LEU A 3 30.37 -9.01 28.66
N ILE A 4 30.44 -7.68 28.76
CA ILE A 4 29.34 -6.79 28.39
C ILE A 4 29.60 -6.36 26.95
N PHE A 5 28.66 -6.58 26.04
CA PHE A 5 28.83 -6.19 24.64
C PHE A 5 27.50 -5.76 24.02
N ASP A 6 27.62 -5.02 22.92
CA ASP A 6 26.50 -4.50 22.15
C ASP A 6 26.93 -4.39 20.68
N THR A 7 25.96 -4.44 19.76
CA THR A 7 26.19 -4.35 18.34
C THR A 7 25.30 -3.32 17.65
N GLU A 8 25.88 -2.53 16.76
CA GLU A 8 25.10 -1.78 15.76
C GLU A 8 24.98 -2.62 14.49
N THR A 9 23.85 -2.53 13.81
CA THR A 9 23.54 -3.39 12.66
C THR A 9 23.01 -2.60 11.48
N THR A 10 22.98 -3.22 10.30
CA THR A 10 22.35 -2.65 9.11
C THR A 10 20.82 -2.54 9.20
N GLY A 11 20.19 -3.01 10.27
CA GLY A 11 18.74 -2.98 10.44
C GLY A 11 18.24 -4.04 11.42
N LEU A 12 16.97 -4.40 11.30
CA LEU A 12 16.33 -5.45 12.10
C LEU A 12 16.14 -6.72 11.25
N PRO A 13 16.11 -7.92 11.88
CA PRO A 13 15.80 -9.14 11.15
C PRO A 13 14.39 -9.12 10.58
N ILE A 14 14.19 -9.81 9.46
CA ILE A 14 12.86 -9.98 8.86
C ILE A 14 11.96 -10.76 9.84
N ARG A 15 12.54 -11.78 10.48
CA ARG A 15 11.93 -12.63 11.51
C ARG A 15 12.90 -12.89 12.65
N ASP A 16 12.43 -12.65 13.86
CA ASP A 16 13.20 -12.91 15.09
C ASP A 16 13.41 -14.41 15.37
N ASP A 17 12.61 -15.29 14.76
CA ASP A 17 12.60 -16.75 15.00
C ASP A 17 13.27 -17.57 13.88
N ALA A 18 13.86 -16.92 12.88
CA ALA A 18 14.51 -17.60 11.77
C ALA A 18 15.84 -18.26 12.20
N PRO A 19 16.23 -19.40 11.59
CA PRO A 19 17.53 -20.01 11.85
C PRO A 19 18.68 -19.04 11.59
N LEU A 20 19.75 -19.11 12.39
CA LEU A 20 20.94 -18.24 12.20
C LEU A 20 21.67 -18.48 10.86
N THR A 21 21.38 -19.60 10.19
CA THR A 21 21.89 -19.91 8.84
C THR A 21 21.10 -19.21 7.73
N ASP A 22 19.96 -18.59 8.03
CA ASP A 22 19.20 -17.79 7.07
C ASP A 22 19.80 -16.38 6.97
N PHE A 23 20.91 -16.27 6.24
CA PHE A 23 21.71 -15.04 6.21
C PHE A 23 21.01 -13.84 5.57
N GLU A 24 19.96 -14.07 4.77
CA GLU A 24 19.13 -13.01 4.19
C GLU A 24 18.13 -12.45 5.21
N ASN A 25 17.74 -13.24 6.21
CA ASN A 25 16.87 -12.79 7.28
C ASN A 25 17.58 -11.86 8.27
N TRP A 26 18.83 -12.17 8.61
CA TRP A 26 19.56 -11.51 9.69
C TRP A 26 20.43 -10.34 9.17
N PRO A 27 20.41 -9.17 9.82
CA PRO A 27 21.21 -8.03 9.38
C PRO A 27 22.72 -8.26 9.60
N ARG A 28 23.55 -7.34 9.08
CA ARG A 28 25.01 -7.38 9.23
C ARG A 28 25.44 -6.57 10.44
N ALA A 29 26.45 -7.05 11.16
CA ALA A 29 27.11 -6.26 12.20
C ALA A 29 27.91 -5.11 11.58
N VAL A 30 27.70 -3.90 12.10
CA VAL A 30 28.34 -2.65 11.67
C VAL A 30 29.32 -2.15 12.72
N GLN A 31 29.00 -2.32 14.00
CA GLN A 31 29.91 -2.04 15.11
C GLN A 31 29.82 -3.18 16.12
N ILE A 32 30.96 -3.52 16.73
CA ILE A 32 31.03 -4.45 17.86
C ILE A 32 31.83 -3.74 18.94
N SER A 33 31.21 -3.54 20.10
CA SER A 33 31.88 -2.95 21.25
C SER A 33 31.74 -3.87 22.46
N TRP A 34 32.76 -3.92 23.32
CA TRP A 34 32.68 -4.69 24.55
C TRP A 34 33.58 -4.18 25.67
N GLN A 35 33.17 -4.54 26.89
CA GLN A 35 33.95 -4.43 28.11
C GLN A 35 34.03 -5.79 28.81
N LEU A 36 35.24 -6.19 29.17
CA LEU A 36 35.49 -7.39 29.97
C LEU A 36 35.80 -6.97 31.41
N HIS A 37 35.04 -7.50 32.36
CA HIS A 37 35.21 -7.24 33.79
C HIS A 37 35.49 -8.52 34.56
N ASP A 38 36.34 -8.44 35.59
CA ASP A 38 36.50 -9.56 36.53
C ASP A 38 35.26 -9.72 37.43
N LEU A 39 35.25 -10.76 38.28
CA LEU A 39 34.11 -11.02 39.17
C LEU A 39 33.94 -9.95 40.26
N GLU A 40 34.98 -9.15 40.53
CA GLU A 40 34.90 -8.02 41.45
C GLU A 40 34.43 -6.73 40.76
N GLY A 41 34.08 -6.82 39.47
CA GLY A 41 33.58 -5.73 38.63
C GLY A 41 34.67 -4.84 38.04
N LYS A 42 35.96 -5.14 38.28
CA LYS A 42 37.05 -4.31 37.76
C LYS A 42 37.24 -4.52 36.26
N LEU A 43 37.41 -3.43 35.54
CA LEU A 43 37.66 -3.42 34.11
C LEU A 43 39.00 -4.10 33.77
N VAL A 44 38.96 -5.06 32.84
CA VAL A 44 40.10 -5.83 32.33
C VAL A 44 40.45 -5.38 30.91
N GLU A 45 39.45 -5.20 30.06
CA GLU A 45 39.62 -4.93 28.63
C GLU A 45 38.46 -4.08 28.10
N VAL A 46 38.75 -3.15 27.19
CA VAL A 46 37.77 -2.40 26.41
C VAL A 46 38.20 -2.48 24.96
N LYS A 47 37.27 -2.81 24.06
CA LYS A 47 37.49 -2.78 22.63
C LYS A 47 36.25 -2.26 21.93
N ASP A 48 36.48 -1.55 20.84
CA ASP A 48 35.46 -0.97 19.99
C ASP A 48 35.92 -1.09 18.55
N PHE A 49 35.12 -1.72 17.70
CA PHE A 49 35.43 -1.96 16.31
C PHE A 49 34.24 -1.58 15.43
N VAL A 50 34.49 -0.71 14.46
CA VAL A 50 33.61 -0.55 13.29
C VAL A 50 34.00 -1.63 12.28
N ILE A 51 33.01 -2.35 11.76
CA ILE A 51 33.20 -3.42 10.79
C ILE A 51 33.19 -2.82 9.39
N ARG A 52 34.26 -3.08 8.64
CA ARG A 52 34.35 -2.70 7.23
C ARG A 52 33.32 -3.52 6.44
N PRO A 53 32.43 -2.87 5.66
CA PRO A 53 31.47 -3.59 4.84
C PRO A 53 32.18 -4.44 3.77
N ASP A 54 31.74 -5.68 3.61
CA ASP A 54 32.21 -6.60 2.57
C ASP A 54 31.00 -7.23 1.87
N GLY A 55 30.72 -6.73 0.66
CA GLY A 55 29.59 -7.16 -0.16
C GLY A 55 28.22 -6.64 0.28
N PHE A 56 28.15 -5.66 1.19
CA PHE A 56 26.93 -4.99 1.65
C PHE A 56 27.15 -3.49 1.90
N ASP A 57 26.06 -2.73 1.96
CA ASP A 57 26.05 -1.31 2.33
C ASP A 57 25.36 -1.10 3.67
N ILE A 58 25.67 0.01 4.36
CA ILE A 58 24.96 0.41 5.57
C ILE A 58 23.79 1.32 5.17
N PRO A 59 22.53 0.92 5.42
CA PRO A 59 21.36 1.68 4.96
C PRO A 59 21.25 3.05 5.61
N TYR A 60 20.67 4.01 4.89
CA TYR A 60 20.48 5.37 5.37
C TYR A 60 19.76 5.43 6.72
N ASN A 61 18.66 4.69 6.89
CA ASN A 61 17.89 4.71 8.12
C ASN A 61 18.66 4.12 9.30
N ALA A 62 19.52 3.11 9.07
CA ALA A 62 20.41 2.58 10.11
C ALA A 62 21.49 3.61 10.46
N ALA A 63 22.16 4.17 9.45
CA ALA A 63 23.18 5.20 9.63
C ALA A 63 22.64 6.47 10.31
N LYS A 64 21.36 6.82 10.12
CA LYS A 64 20.72 7.95 10.82
C LYS A 64 20.59 7.71 12.34
N VAL A 65 20.33 6.46 12.71
CA VAL A 65 20.25 6.01 14.11
C VAL A 65 21.65 6.06 14.73
N HIS A 66 22.58 5.25 14.23
CA HIS A 66 23.86 5.02 14.90
C HIS A 66 25.04 5.88 14.39
N GLY A 67 24.87 6.62 13.29
CA GLY A 67 25.85 7.58 12.78
C GLY A 67 26.99 7.00 11.94
N ILE A 68 27.01 5.67 11.69
CA ILE A 68 28.06 5.00 10.90
C ILE A 68 27.53 4.85 9.47
N THR A 69 28.11 5.58 8.53
CA THR A 69 27.80 5.41 7.10
C THR A 69 28.71 4.39 6.46
N THR A 70 28.36 3.90 5.26
CA THR A 70 29.23 3.01 4.48
C THR A 70 30.63 3.62 4.31
N GLU A 71 30.74 4.91 3.98
CA GLU A 71 32.04 5.57 3.78
C GLU A 71 32.86 5.66 5.07
N VAL A 72 32.20 5.89 6.22
CA VAL A 72 32.86 5.89 7.53
C VAL A 72 33.40 4.49 7.83
N ALA A 73 32.59 3.46 7.61
CA ALA A 73 32.97 2.08 7.88
C ALA A 73 34.05 1.55 6.91
N GLU A 74 34.05 1.99 5.65
CA GLU A 74 35.13 1.70 4.70
C GLU A 74 36.46 2.34 5.12
N HIS A 75 36.41 3.60 5.56
CA HIS A 75 37.62 4.36 5.88
C HIS A 75 38.23 3.99 7.23
N TYR A 76 37.39 3.82 8.26
CA TYR A 76 37.84 3.60 9.65
C TYR A 76 37.62 2.16 10.14
N GLY A 77 36.84 1.34 9.42
CA GLY A 77 36.51 0.00 9.86
C GLY A 77 37.63 -1.03 9.60
N VAL A 78 37.58 -2.11 10.38
CA VAL A 78 38.46 -3.28 10.27
C VAL A 78 37.72 -4.45 9.60
N PRO A 79 38.43 -5.42 9.00
CA PRO A 79 37.80 -6.64 8.50
C PRO A 79 37.03 -7.38 9.59
N LEU A 80 35.86 -7.93 9.26
CA LEU A 80 35.02 -8.69 10.21
C LEU A 80 35.81 -9.80 10.91
N GLU A 81 36.65 -10.53 10.18
CA GLU A 81 37.48 -11.62 10.73
C GLU A 81 38.41 -11.13 11.85
N GLU A 82 38.97 -9.92 11.74
CA GLU A 82 39.85 -9.33 12.75
C GLU A 82 39.08 -8.99 14.04
N ALA A 83 37.94 -8.31 13.90
CA ALA A 83 37.09 -7.96 15.04
C ALA A 83 36.54 -9.21 15.74
N MET A 84 36.09 -10.21 14.97
CA MET A 84 35.56 -11.47 15.50
C MET A 84 36.64 -12.32 16.18
N ALA A 85 37.89 -12.27 15.72
CA ALA A 85 39.00 -12.95 16.38
C ALA A 85 39.30 -12.36 17.77
N GLU A 86 39.36 -11.03 17.89
CA GLU A 86 39.54 -10.36 19.19
C GLU A 86 38.34 -10.61 20.12
N PHE A 87 37.11 -10.54 19.59
CA PHE A 87 35.90 -10.84 20.35
C PHE A 87 35.89 -12.30 20.85
N SER A 88 36.31 -13.26 20.00
CA SER A 88 36.43 -14.68 20.39
C SER A 88 37.36 -14.89 21.58
N GLU A 89 38.46 -14.15 21.66
CA GLU A 89 39.38 -14.21 22.81
C GLU A 89 38.76 -13.63 24.08
N ALA A 90 37.95 -12.57 23.97
CA ALA A 90 37.18 -12.03 25.09
C ALA A 90 36.12 -13.04 25.57
N VAL A 91 35.40 -13.69 24.64
CA VAL A 91 34.40 -14.73 24.92
C VAL A 91 35.02 -15.89 25.69
N LYS A 92 36.19 -16.40 25.28
CA LYS A 92 36.90 -17.50 25.97
C LYS A 92 37.33 -17.16 27.41
N LYS A 93 37.58 -15.88 27.71
CA LYS A 93 37.90 -15.40 29.08
C LYS A 93 36.64 -15.20 29.93
N SER A 94 35.47 -15.11 29.29
CA SER A 94 34.21 -14.79 29.94
C SER A 94 33.49 -16.03 30.50
N LYS A 95 32.67 -15.81 31.52
CA LYS A 95 31.76 -16.80 32.09
C LYS A 95 30.30 -16.44 31.81
N TYR A 96 30.02 -15.14 31.78
CA TYR A 96 28.69 -14.58 31.52
C TYR A 96 28.77 -13.58 30.38
N LEU A 97 27.84 -13.70 29.46
CA LEU A 97 27.52 -12.69 28.47
C LEU A 97 26.52 -11.73 29.10
N VAL A 98 26.74 -10.42 28.99
CA VAL A 98 25.86 -9.41 29.60
C VAL A 98 25.50 -8.37 28.56
N GLY A 99 24.25 -7.95 28.52
CA GLY A 99 23.78 -6.96 27.57
C GLY A 99 22.39 -6.43 27.94
N HIS A 100 21.87 -5.54 27.11
CA HIS A 100 20.51 -5.03 27.24
C HIS A 100 19.71 -5.49 26.02
N ASN A 101 18.79 -6.45 26.21
CA ASN A 101 18.21 -7.22 25.09
C ASN A 101 19.25 -8.10 24.34
N ILE A 102 20.20 -8.67 25.11
CA ILE A 102 21.40 -9.37 24.62
C ILE A 102 21.15 -10.51 23.63
N GLN A 103 19.96 -11.11 23.63
CA GLN A 103 19.64 -12.19 22.69
C GLN A 103 19.73 -11.71 21.24
N PHE A 104 19.42 -10.44 20.98
CA PHE A 104 19.59 -9.83 19.68
C PHE A 104 21.06 -9.87 19.27
N ASP A 105 21.97 -9.31 20.08
CA ASP A 105 23.40 -9.26 19.80
C ASP A 105 24.05 -10.65 19.69
N ILE A 106 23.61 -11.60 20.53
CA ILE A 106 24.04 -13.01 20.44
C ILE A 106 23.68 -13.60 19.09
N ASN A 107 22.46 -13.34 18.59
CA ASN A 107 22.03 -13.85 17.29
C ASN A 107 22.80 -13.18 16.15
N ILE A 108 23.02 -11.87 16.22
CA ILE A 108 23.81 -11.12 15.23
C ILE A 108 25.23 -11.67 15.12
N LEU A 109 25.96 -11.72 16.25
CA LEU A 109 27.34 -12.22 16.25
C LEU A 109 27.41 -13.71 15.97
N GLY A 110 26.41 -14.48 16.39
CA GLY A 110 26.25 -15.89 16.02
C GLY A 110 26.13 -16.07 14.50
N CYS A 111 25.36 -15.21 13.82
CA CYS A 111 25.29 -15.20 12.36
C CYS A 111 26.64 -14.82 11.72
N GLU A 112 27.36 -13.83 12.27
CA GLU A 112 28.68 -13.47 11.73
C GLU A 112 29.73 -14.58 11.91
N TYR A 113 29.71 -15.34 13.01
CA TYR A 113 30.52 -16.57 13.13
C TYR A 113 30.20 -17.57 12.00
N LEU A 114 28.92 -17.84 11.76
CA LEU A 114 28.48 -18.78 10.73
C LEU A 114 28.81 -18.29 9.32
N ARG A 115 28.73 -16.98 9.05
CA ARG A 115 29.14 -16.35 7.78
C ARG A 115 30.64 -16.52 7.52
N LEU A 116 31.46 -16.48 8.56
CA LEU A 116 32.91 -16.78 8.50
C LEU A 116 33.21 -18.29 8.42
N GLY A 117 32.19 -19.15 8.45
CA GLY A 117 32.36 -20.61 8.47
C GLY A 117 32.95 -21.13 9.79
N GLN A 118 32.75 -20.39 10.89
CA GLN A 118 33.23 -20.72 12.23
C GLN A 118 32.09 -21.25 13.11
N ASP A 119 32.43 -22.02 14.14
CA ASP A 119 31.46 -22.47 15.15
C ASP A 119 31.00 -21.30 16.01
N ASN A 120 29.70 -21.24 16.32
CA ASN A 120 29.13 -20.18 17.16
C ASN A 120 29.58 -20.36 18.62
N LEU A 121 30.58 -19.58 19.05
CA LEU A 121 31.11 -19.64 20.41
C LEU A 121 30.15 -19.13 21.49
N LEU A 122 29.10 -18.38 21.12
CA LEU A 122 28.12 -17.84 22.06
C LEU A 122 27.03 -18.86 22.41
N GLU A 123 26.90 -19.92 21.62
CA GLU A 123 25.84 -20.92 21.80
C GLU A 123 25.98 -21.64 23.15
N GLY A 124 24.92 -21.59 23.95
CA GLY A 124 24.86 -22.24 25.26
C GLY A 124 25.64 -21.54 26.38
N MET A 125 26.22 -20.36 26.12
CA MET A 125 26.83 -19.55 27.17
C MET A 125 25.76 -18.95 28.09
N PRO A 126 26.01 -18.86 29.41
CA PRO A 126 25.12 -18.15 30.32
C PRO A 126 25.06 -16.65 29.98
N ASP A 127 23.89 -16.16 29.60
CA ASP A 127 23.63 -14.73 29.38
C ASP A 127 23.01 -14.06 30.61
N ILE A 128 23.09 -12.74 30.71
CA ILE A 128 22.38 -11.87 31.66
C ILE A 128 21.80 -10.71 30.86
N ASP A 129 20.47 -10.74 30.68
CA ASP A 129 19.74 -9.68 29.98
C ASP A 129 19.22 -8.65 30.99
N THR A 130 19.88 -7.49 31.02
CA THR A 130 19.51 -6.40 31.93
C THR A 130 18.13 -5.81 31.62
N SER A 131 17.60 -5.92 30.40
CA SER A 131 16.23 -5.48 30.09
C SER A 131 15.20 -6.43 30.70
N LYS A 132 15.35 -7.73 30.43
CA LYS A 132 14.42 -8.76 30.93
C LYS A 132 14.46 -8.86 32.45
N GLU A 133 15.64 -8.94 33.04
CA GLU A 133 15.80 -9.19 34.48
C GLU A 133 15.44 -7.97 35.34
N THR A 134 15.40 -6.76 34.78
CA THR A 134 14.98 -5.55 35.50
C THR A 134 13.52 -5.15 35.29
N THR A 135 12.74 -5.91 34.51
CA THR A 135 11.33 -5.57 34.21
C THR A 135 10.48 -5.35 35.48
N ASN A 136 10.63 -6.22 36.48
CA ASN A 136 9.93 -6.10 37.77
C ASN A 136 10.49 -5.00 38.68
N TYR A 137 11.77 -4.65 38.50
CA TYR A 137 12.39 -3.53 39.19
C TYR A 137 11.88 -2.22 38.61
N CYS A 138 11.79 -2.10 37.28
CA CYS A 138 11.37 -0.90 36.56
C CYS A 138 9.86 -0.62 36.68
N GLN A 139 9.02 -1.66 36.62
CA GLN A 139 7.56 -1.57 36.72
C GLN A 139 6.91 -0.61 35.71
N LEU A 140 7.45 -0.54 34.49
CA LEU A 140 6.94 0.35 33.46
C LEU A 140 5.59 -0.18 32.92
N PRO A 141 4.57 0.67 32.76
CA PRO A 141 3.28 0.25 32.23
C PRO A 141 3.37 -0.14 30.74
N GLY A 142 2.43 -0.98 30.29
CA GLY A 142 2.28 -1.31 28.86
C GLY A 142 2.95 -2.60 28.38
N GLY A 143 3.26 -3.56 29.25
CA GLY A 143 3.73 -4.88 28.82
C GLY A 143 2.65 -5.72 28.12
N LYS A 144 3.08 -6.78 27.42
CA LYS A 144 2.17 -7.75 26.80
C LYS A 144 1.33 -8.45 27.88
N GLY A 145 0.04 -8.71 27.59
CA GLY A 145 -0.86 -9.42 28.50
C GLY A 145 -1.20 -8.68 29.81
N GLY A 146 -0.99 -7.36 29.87
CA GLY A 146 -1.22 -6.56 31.09
C GLY A 146 -0.05 -6.55 32.08
N GLY A 147 1.10 -7.13 31.72
CA GLY A 147 2.33 -7.09 32.54
C GLY A 147 3.11 -5.77 32.41
N PHE A 148 4.29 -5.73 33.03
CA PHE A 148 5.23 -4.61 32.89
C PHE A 148 5.99 -4.68 31.55
N LYS A 149 6.28 -3.52 30.99
CA LYS A 149 7.07 -3.34 29.77
C LYS A 149 8.55 -3.59 30.08
N TYR A 150 9.25 -4.25 29.16
CA TYR A 150 10.71 -4.28 29.15
C TYR A 150 11.25 -2.84 29.07
N PRO A 151 12.13 -2.41 30.01
CA PRO A 151 12.71 -1.09 29.95
C PRO A 151 13.63 -0.97 28.75
N LYS A 152 13.64 0.20 28.10
CA LYS A 152 14.77 0.62 27.25
C LYS A 152 15.98 0.91 28.13
N LEU A 153 17.18 0.89 27.54
CA LEU A 153 18.41 1.17 28.27
C LEU A 153 18.37 2.55 28.93
N GLU A 154 17.94 3.57 28.20
CA GLU A 154 17.73 4.93 28.73
C GLU A 154 16.75 4.97 29.92
N GLU A 155 15.65 4.20 29.87
CA GLU A 155 14.65 4.15 30.94
C GLU A 155 15.23 3.51 32.21
N LEU A 156 15.99 2.43 32.05
CA LEU A 156 16.70 1.77 33.14
C LEU A 156 17.79 2.68 33.72
N TYR A 157 18.57 3.32 32.85
CA TYR A 157 19.67 4.19 33.24
C TYR A 157 19.17 5.43 34.00
N GLN A 158 18.12 6.09 33.49
CA GLN A 158 17.45 7.18 34.19
C GLN A 158 16.90 6.74 35.54
N LYS A 159 16.39 5.52 35.66
CA LYS A 159 15.88 5.01 36.95
C LYS A 159 16.99 4.78 37.97
N LEU A 160 18.16 4.31 37.55
CA LEU A 160 19.28 4.02 38.43
C LEU A 160 20.05 5.27 38.86
N PHE A 161 20.23 6.23 37.93
CA PHE A 161 21.16 7.35 38.13
C PHE A 161 20.49 8.73 38.12
N ASN A 162 19.21 8.82 37.75
CA ASN A 162 18.47 10.07 37.59
C ASN A 162 19.10 11.04 36.57
N GLU A 163 19.80 10.50 35.58
CA GLU A 163 20.44 11.20 34.47
C GLU A 163 20.32 10.35 33.18
N GLY A 164 20.42 10.99 32.02
CA GLY A 164 20.62 10.30 30.73
C GLY A 164 22.11 10.09 30.43
N PHE A 165 22.42 9.43 29.32
CA PHE A 165 23.79 9.29 28.81
C PHE A 165 23.88 9.81 27.36
N ALA A 166 25.08 10.22 26.95
CA ALA A 166 25.32 10.79 25.62
C ALA A 166 25.48 9.69 24.56
N GLU A 167 25.12 9.99 23.31
CA GLU A 167 25.30 9.10 22.14
C GLU A 167 24.62 7.72 22.27
N ALA A 168 23.38 7.67 22.78
CA ALA A 168 22.56 6.45 22.69
C ALA A 168 22.45 5.99 21.22
N HIS A 169 22.49 4.67 20.98
CA HIS A 169 22.67 4.06 19.66
C HIS A 169 24.09 4.21 19.12
N ASN A 170 25.07 4.00 20.00
CA ASN A 170 26.46 3.77 19.64
C ASN A 170 26.91 2.64 20.54
N ALA A 171 27.31 1.49 19.96
CA ALA A 171 27.61 0.29 20.74
C ALA A 171 28.62 0.56 21.87
N ALA A 172 29.59 1.47 21.70
CA ALA A 172 30.53 1.82 22.76
C ALA A 172 29.87 2.56 23.93
N ALA A 173 28.97 3.52 23.64
CA ALA A 173 28.22 4.25 24.64
C ALA A 173 27.20 3.35 25.35
N ASP A 174 26.51 2.49 24.59
CA ASP A 174 25.52 1.55 25.09
C ASP A 174 26.16 0.45 25.94
N VAL A 175 27.36 -0.03 25.59
CA VAL A 175 28.16 -0.92 26.44
C VAL A 175 28.58 -0.22 27.73
N GLU A 176 29.02 1.04 27.70
CA GLU A 176 29.37 1.76 28.93
C GLU A 176 28.14 1.95 29.84
N ALA A 177 27.01 2.36 29.26
CA ALA A 177 25.76 2.54 29.98
C ALA A 177 25.24 1.22 30.56
N THR A 178 25.26 0.14 29.77
CA THR A 178 24.85 -1.20 30.18
C THR A 178 25.77 -1.76 31.26
N THR A 179 27.09 -1.57 31.13
CA THR A 179 28.08 -1.98 32.13
C THR A 179 27.82 -1.28 33.45
N ARG A 180 27.68 0.05 33.43
CA ARG A 180 27.40 0.84 34.64
C ARG A 180 26.09 0.41 35.29
N ALA A 181 25.03 0.24 34.49
CA ALA A 181 23.73 -0.22 34.98
C ALA A 181 23.82 -1.63 35.59
N PHE A 182 24.48 -2.57 34.92
CA PHE A 182 24.68 -3.93 35.41
C PHE A 182 25.41 -3.95 36.76
N LEU A 183 26.56 -3.28 36.85
CA LEU A 183 27.35 -3.22 38.09
C LEU A 183 26.56 -2.57 39.24
N GLU A 184 25.78 -1.53 38.96
CA GLU A 184 24.91 -0.89 39.95
C GLU A 184 23.79 -1.84 40.41
N LEU A 185 23.16 -2.58 39.49
CA LEU A 185 22.14 -3.59 39.81
C LEU A 185 22.71 -4.72 40.67
N VAL A 186 23.97 -5.12 40.43
CA VAL A 186 24.68 -6.04 41.31
C VAL A 186 24.88 -5.40 42.69
N ARG A 187 25.34 -4.15 42.76
CA ARG A 187 25.60 -3.42 44.03
C ARG A 187 24.34 -3.31 44.90
N ILE A 188 23.21 -2.92 44.31
CA ILE A 188 21.94 -2.73 45.03
C ILE A 188 21.17 -4.05 45.26
N GLY A 189 21.68 -5.18 44.76
CA GLY A 189 21.15 -6.50 45.03
C GLY A 189 19.92 -6.89 44.21
N VAL A 190 19.71 -6.28 43.03
CA VAL A 190 18.67 -6.73 42.08
C VAL A 190 19.02 -8.11 41.53
N PHE A 191 20.30 -8.36 41.24
CA PHE A 191 20.80 -9.70 40.90
C PHE A 191 21.19 -10.47 42.18
N THR A 192 20.66 -11.69 42.33
CA THR A 192 20.94 -12.55 43.49
C THR A 192 22.34 -13.18 43.38
N ASN A 193 22.94 -13.53 44.52
CA ASN A 193 24.23 -14.23 44.53
C ASN A 193 24.15 -15.58 43.81
N GLU A 194 23.02 -16.28 43.92
CA GLU A 194 22.76 -17.53 43.19
C GLU A 194 22.76 -17.31 41.68
N ARG A 195 22.16 -16.20 41.21
CA ARG A 195 22.11 -15.87 39.78
C ARG A 195 23.49 -15.59 39.18
N LEU A 196 24.38 -14.97 39.97
CA LEU A 196 25.74 -14.59 39.57
C LEU A 196 26.80 -15.64 39.94
N ASP A 197 26.41 -16.71 40.64
CA ASP A 197 27.31 -17.70 41.24
C ASP A 197 28.39 -17.04 42.12
N PHE A 198 27.99 -16.05 42.92
CA PHE A 198 28.87 -15.34 43.86
C PHE A 198 28.94 -16.06 45.20
N SER A 199 30.16 -16.35 45.67
CA SER A 199 30.36 -16.67 47.09
C SER A 199 30.10 -15.43 47.96
N PRO A 200 29.82 -15.61 49.27
CA PRO A 200 29.76 -14.50 50.21
C PRO A 200 31.01 -13.61 50.18
N GLU A 201 32.18 -14.21 49.96
CA GLU A 201 33.47 -13.54 49.82
C GLU A 201 33.54 -12.68 48.54
N ASP A 202 33.09 -13.22 47.39
CA ASP A 202 33.05 -12.49 46.12
C ASP A 202 32.12 -11.28 46.20
N LYS A 203 30.94 -11.46 46.82
CA LYS A 203 29.99 -10.37 47.00
C LYS A 203 30.57 -9.26 47.89
N GLN A 204 31.27 -9.62 48.96
CA GLN A 204 31.94 -8.64 49.79
C GLN A 204 33.10 -7.94 49.06
N ALA A 205 33.85 -8.66 48.22
CA ALA A 205 34.90 -8.07 47.39
C ALA A 205 34.34 -7.04 46.41
N PHE A 206 33.27 -7.39 45.70
CA PHE A 206 32.56 -6.48 44.81
C PHE A 206 32.09 -5.20 45.54
N LEU A 207 31.45 -5.34 46.70
CA LEU A 207 30.96 -4.19 47.48
C LEU A 207 32.09 -3.31 48.06
N ARG A 208 33.28 -3.87 48.28
CA ARG A 208 34.47 -3.06 48.66
C ARG A 208 34.97 -2.22 47.48
N ASN A 209 34.87 -2.73 46.26
CA ASN A 209 35.27 -2.00 45.05
C ASN A 209 34.23 -0.94 44.64
N TYR A 210 32.96 -1.15 45.00
CA TYR A 210 31.84 -0.24 44.72
C TYR A 210 31.05 0.11 46.00
N PRO A 211 31.63 0.92 46.92
CA PRO A 211 30.96 1.32 48.16
C PRO A 211 29.80 2.29 47.92
N ASP A 212 29.93 3.14 46.90
CA ASP A 212 28.96 4.14 46.47
C ASP A 212 28.39 3.80 45.09
N THR A 213 27.44 4.59 44.60
CA THR A 213 26.87 4.45 43.25
C THR A 213 27.97 4.37 42.19
N VAL A 214 27.87 3.37 41.32
CA VAL A 214 28.87 3.11 40.27
C VAL A 214 29.00 4.34 39.37
N GLN A 215 30.24 4.83 39.21
CA GLN A 215 30.58 5.96 38.35
C GLN A 215 30.89 5.49 36.92
N PRO A 216 30.66 6.33 35.89
CA PRO A 216 31.10 6.02 34.54
C PRO A 216 32.63 5.98 34.47
N ILE A 217 33.17 5.16 33.57
CA ILE A 217 34.63 5.04 33.39
C ILE A 217 35.18 6.16 32.49
N GLY A 218 34.31 6.86 31.77
CA GLY A 218 34.65 8.06 31.01
C GLY A 218 35.40 7.73 29.72
N LEU A 219 34.94 6.72 28.98
CA LEU A 219 35.49 6.43 27.66
C LEU A 219 35.21 7.62 26.73
N LYS A 220 36.23 8.03 25.96
CA LYS A 220 36.02 8.98 24.87
C LYS A 220 35.39 8.23 23.70
N VAL A 221 34.06 8.23 23.64
CA VAL A 221 33.34 7.79 22.45
C VAL A 221 33.49 8.87 21.38
N GLU A 222 34.15 8.55 20.27
CA GLU A 222 34.19 9.46 19.11
C GLU A 222 32.83 9.44 18.42
N SER A 223 32.26 10.62 18.18
CA SER A 223 30.97 10.71 17.46
C SER A 223 31.18 10.39 15.99
N PHE A 224 30.63 9.26 15.53
CA PHE A 224 30.69 8.88 14.11
C PHE A 224 29.96 9.88 13.21
N LYS A 225 28.95 10.59 13.74
CA LYS A 225 28.29 11.71 13.06
C LYS A 225 29.28 12.84 12.75
N GLU A 226 30.20 13.15 13.65
CA GLU A 226 31.26 14.12 13.37
C GLU A 226 32.30 13.61 12.37
N LEU A 227 32.64 12.31 12.41
CA LEU A 227 33.55 11.69 11.46
C LEU A 227 32.97 11.69 10.04
N ALA A 228 31.69 11.35 9.89
CA ALA A 228 30.95 11.45 8.64
C ALA A 228 30.93 12.89 8.10
N ARG A 229 30.67 13.88 8.97
CA ARG A 229 30.73 15.30 8.60
C ARG A 229 32.12 15.70 8.10
N LYS A 230 33.19 15.32 8.81
CA LYS A 230 34.58 15.60 8.43
C LYS A 230 34.97 14.96 7.08
N LEU A 231 34.44 13.77 6.77
CA LEU A 231 34.63 13.12 5.47
C LEU A 231 33.90 13.88 4.36
N ARG A 232 32.62 14.25 4.57
CA ARG A 232 31.84 15.05 3.61
C ARG A 232 32.48 16.40 3.32
N GLU A 233 32.97 17.09 4.34
CA GLU A 233 33.68 18.38 4.20
C GLU A 233 34.99 18.26 3.40
N LYS A 234 35.65 17.10 3.40
CA LYS A 234 36.84 16.83 2.58
C LYS A 234 36.50 16.48 1.13
N SER A 235 35.32 15.89 0.89
CA SER A 235 34.85 15.52 -0.45
C SER A 235 34.16 16.68 -1.19
N ALA A 236 33.72 17.71 -0.47
CA ALA A 236 32.99 18.87 -1.00
C ALA A 236 33.86 19.90 -1.77
N ASP A 237 35.15 19.63 -2.02
CA ASP A 237 36.06 20.50 -2.80
C ASP A 237 35.81 20.43 -4.33
N GLY A 238 34.75 19.73 -4.75
CA GLY A 238 34.24 19.71 -6.12
C GLY A 238 32.92 20.46 -6.23
N THR A 239 32.97 21.78 -6.40
CA THR A 239 31.81 22.58 -6.78
C THR A 239 31.34 22.19 -8.18
N THR A 240 30.16 21.58 -8.29
CA THR A 240 29.45 21.47 -9.57
C THR A 240 28.92 22.87 -9.92
N GLU A 241 29.42 23.44 -11.00
CA GLU A 241 28.88 24.68 -11.56
C GLU A 241 27.42 24.45 -11.95
N VAL A 242 26.52 25.15 -11.28
CA VAL A 242 25.10 25.23 -11.67
C VAL A 242 25.07 25.96 -13.00
N VAL A 243 24.78 25.23 -14.08
CA VAL A 243 24.50 25.86 -15.36
C VAL A 243 23.12 26.49 -15.21
N GLU A 244 23.07 27.82 -15.11
CA GLU A 244 21.83 28.60 -15.23
C GLU A 244 21.31 28.47 -16.67
N GLU A 245 20.70 27.34 -17.03
CA GLU A 245 19.77 27.32 -18.15
C GLU A 245 18.47 27.98 -17.70
N VAL A 246 18.06 28.99 -18.47
CA VAL A 246 16.84 29.75 -18.21
C VAL A 246 15.66 28.81 -18.37
N VAL A 247 14.99 28.51 -17.26
CA VAL A 247 13.74 27.74 -17.23
C VAL A 247 12.73 28.45 -18.13
N ASP A 248 12.35 27.82 -19.24
CA ASP A 248 11.31 28.33 -20.11
C ASP A 248 9.97 28.12 -19.40
N ALA A 249 9.39 29.20 -18.88
CA ALA A 249 8.08 29.21 -18.21
C ALA A 249 6.93 28.70 -19.10
N SER A 250 7.19 28.37 -20.37
CA SER A 250 6.24 27.71 -21.28
C SER A 250 6.28 26.18 -21.27
N GLN A 251 7.18 25.52 -20.52
CA GLN A 251 7.20 24.06 -20.47
C GLN A 251 5.95 23.50 -19.79
N GLU A 252 5.19 22.70 -20.53
CA GLU A 252 4.03 21.98 -20.00
C GLU A 252 4.48 20.93 -18.96
N PHE A 253 3.63 20.66 -17.97
CA PHE A 253 3.85 19.65 -16.94
C PHE A 253 2.59 18.80 -16.77
N VAL A 254 2.77 17.51 -16.52
CA VAL A 254 1.67 16.55 -16.34
C VAL A 254 1.90 15.76 -15.06
N HIS A 255 0.90 15.74 -14.17
CA HIS A 255 0.91 14.86 -13.01
C HIS A 255 0.63 13.41 -13.43
N LEU A 256 1.59 12.53 -13.18
CA LEU A 256 1.55 11.09 -13.54
C LEU A 256 1.26 10.15 -12.35
N HIS A 257 1.33 10.65 -11.12
CA HIS A 257 1.06 9.91 -9.89
C HIS A 257 0.04 10.66 -9.04
N VAL A 258 -1.23 10.29 -9.18
CA VAL A 258 -2.38 11.00 -8.62
C VAL A 258 -3.40 10.00 -8.08
N HIS A 259 -3.74 10.14 -6.81
CA HIS A 259 -4.79 9.38 -6.15
C HIS A 259 -6.10 10.17 -6.17
N THR A 260 -7.18 9.48 -6.54
CA THR A 260 -8.55 10.02 -6.52
C THR A 260 -9.31 9.53 -5.30
N GLN A 261 -10.55 9.98 -5.15
CA GLN A 261 -11.51 9.48 -4.17
C GLN A 261 -11.69 7.94 -4.17
N PHE A 262 -11.24 7.23 -5.21
CA PHE A 262 -11.25 5.77 -5.31
C PHE A 262 -10.04 5.09 -4.67
N SER A 263 -9.02 5.84 -4.24
CA SER A 263 -8.14 5.47 -3.14
C SER A 263 -8.89 5.65 -1.82
N ILE A 264 -9.80 4.70 -1.55
CA ILE A 264 -10.87 4.81 -0.54
C ILE A 264 -10.30 5.15 0.83
N LEU A 265 -10.84 6.23 1.42
CA LEU A 265 -10.44 6.79 2.72
C LEU A 265 -8.94 7.17 2.82
N GLN A 266 -8.27 7.36 1.68
CA GLN A 266 -6.88 7.77 1.62
C GLN A 266 -6.68 9.04 0.81
N ALA A 267 -7.47 9.31 -0.23
CA ALA A 267 -7.37 10.55 -1.00
C ALA A 267 -8.71 11.26 -1.11
N THR A 268 -8.67 12.58 -1.32
CA THR A 268 -9.85 13.45 -1.39
C THR A 268 -10.06 14.08 -2.77
N CYS A 269 -9.19 13.80 -3.75
CA CYS A 269 -9.33 14.33 -5.11
C CYS A 269 -10.59 13.74 -5.80
N GLU A 270 -11.66 14.52 -5.91
CA GLU A 270 -12.80 14.11 -6.70
C GLU A 270 -12.49 14.19 -8.20
N ILE A 271 -12.90 13.20 -9.00
CA ILE A 271 -12.57 13.12 -10.44
C ILE A 271 -12.97 14.39 -11.20
N ASN A 272 -14.16 14.92 -10.94
CA ASN A 272 -14.66 16.10 -11.64
C ASN A 272 -13.81 17.33 -11.31
N ASP A 273 -13.45 17.50 -10.04
CA ASP A 273 -12.69 18.64 -9.55
C ASP A 273 -11.22 18.54 -9.95
N LEU A 274 -10.64 17.33 -9.95
CA LEU A 274 -9.30 17.06 -10.46
C LEU A 274 -9.17 17.47 -11.93
N ILE A 275 -10.12 17.06 -12.78
CA ILE A 275 -10.09 17.40 -14.21
C ILE A 275 -10.34 18.90 -14.43
N ALA A 276 -11.24 19.50 -13.64
CA ALA A 276 -11.45 20.95 -13.67
C ALA A 276 -10.18 21.70 -13.27
N LYS A 277 -9.47 21.24 -12.25
CA LYS A 277 -8.21 21.85 -11.78
C LYS A 277 -7.08 21.69 -12.79
N ALA A 278 -6.94 20.51 -13.40
CA ALA A 278 -5.97 20.29 -14.48
C ALA A 278 -6.22 21.27 -15.65
N LYS A 279 -7.49 21.47 -16.02
CA LYS A 279 -7.88 22.43 -17.06
C LYS A 279 -7.63 23.89 -16.66
N GLU A 280 -7.92 24.26 -15.41
CA GLU A 280 -7.63 25.59 -14.84
C GLU A 280 -6.13 25.91 -14.90
N LEU A 281 -5.30 24.91 -14.59
CA LEU A 281 -3.83 25.02 -14.58
C LEU A 281 -3.19 24.85 -15.97
N GLY A 282 -3.99 24.64 -17.02
CA GLY A 282 -3.49 24.50 -18.39
C GLY A 282 -2.72 23.22 -18.68
N MET A 283 -2.94 22.14 -17.91
CA MET A 283 -2.28 20.86 -18.13
C MET A 283 -2.97 20.08 -19.28
N PRO A 284 -2.23 19.51 -20.24
CA PRO A 284 -2.81 18.81 -21.40
C PRO A 284 -3.33 17.40 -21.05
N ALA A 285 -2.81 16.80 -19.97
CA ALA A 285 -3.13 15.45 -19.53
C ALA A 285 -3.13 15.37 -18.01
N VAL A 286 -3.75 14.32 -17.46
CA VAL A 286 -3.70 14.00 -16.03
C VAL A 286 -3.83 12.49 -15.83
N ALA A 287 -3.10 11.95 -14.85
CA ALA A 287 -3.18 10.54 -14.49
C ALA A 287 -4.18 10.24 -13.38
N MET A 288 -4.59 8.97 -13.29
CA MET A 288 -5.25 8.35 -12.15
C MET A 288 -4.50 7.06 -11.83
N THR A 289 -3.87 6.99 -10.65
CA THR A 289 -3.02 5.88 -10.18
C THR A 289 -3.46 5.43 -8.79
N ASP A 290 -4.74 5.08 -8.65
CA ASP A 290 -5.33 4.70 -7.37
C ASP A 290 -4.71 3.42 -6.76
N HIS A 291 -4.81 3.30 -5.43
CA HIS A 291 -4.30 2.17 -4.64
C HIS A 291 -4.96 0.85 -5.07
N SER A 292 -4.21 0.05 -5.85
CA SER A 292 -4.49 -1.33 -6.24
C SER A 292 -5.83 -1.59 -6.94
N ASN A 293 -6.51 -0.53 -7.37
CA ASN A 293 -7.83 -0.59 -7.98
C ASN A 293 -7.97 0.37 -9.16
N LEU A 294 -8.99 0.10 -9.99
CA LEU A 294 -9.37 0.92 -11.14
C LEU A 294 -10.86 1.30 -11.07
N TYR A 295 -11.41 1.45 -9.85
CA TYR A 295 -12.84 1.68 -9.63
C TYR A 295 -13.37 2.90 -10.37
N GLY A 296 -12.58 3.97 -10.39
CA GLY A 296 -12.90 5.23 -11.05
C GLY A 296 -12.63 5.28 -12.55
N ALA A 297 -12.01 4.26 -13.16
CA ALA A 297 -11.41 4.37 -14.49
C ALA A 297 -12.41 4.78 -15.59
N PHE A 298 -13.60 4.18 -15.57
CA PHE A 298 -14.64 4.52 -16.55
C PHE A 298 -15.10 5.98 -16.43
N GLN A 299 -15.39 6.43 -15.21
CA GLN A 299 -15.82 7.80 -14.93
C GLN A 299 -14.70 8.79 -15.26
N PHE A 300 -13.46 8.49 -14.88
CA PHE A 300 -12.28 9.31 -15.12
C PHE A 300 -12.05 9.54 -16.62
N VAL A 301 -11.94 8.46 -17.40
CA VAL A 301 -11.73 8.55 -18.86
C VAL A 301 -12.86 9.33 -19.52
N GLN A 302 -14.12 9.03 -19.17
CA GLN A 302 -15.27 9.72 -19.76
C GLN A 302 -15.26 11.23 -19.44
N THR A 303 -15.01 11.60 -18.19
CA THR A 303 -15.00 13.01 -17.77
C THR A 303 -13.81 13.76 -18.37
N ALA A 304 -12.63 13.15 -18.45
CA ALA A 304 -11.43 13.79 -18.98
C ALA A 304 -11.59 14.10 -20.48
N LEU A 305 -12.00 13.09 -21.26
CA LEU A 305 -12.25 13.26 -22.70
C LEU A 305 -13.32 14.31 -22.98
N LYS A 306 -14.38 14.37 -22.17
CA LYS A 306 -15.43 15.39 -22.30
C LYS A 306 -14.93 16.82 -22.06
N ASN A 307 -13.85 16.97 -21.30
CA ASN A 307 -13.27 18.27 -20.94
C ASN A 307 -12.00 18.60 -21.75
N ASP A 308 -11.71 17.84 -22.81
CA ASP A 308 -10.52 17.99 -23.66
C ASP A 308 -9.19 17.81 -22.91
N ILE A 309 -9.19 16.97 -21.87
CA ILE A 309 -7.99 16.57 -21.12
C ILE A 309 -7.67 15.11 -21.47
N LYS A 310 -6.42 14.81 -21.80
CA LYS A 310 -6.00 13.43 -22.09
C LYS A 310 -5.96 12.61 -20.80
N PRO A 311 -6.78 11.56 -20.66
CA PRO A 311 -6.73 10.69 -19.48
C PRO A 311 -5.53 9.75 -19.56
N ILE A 312 -4.79 9.63 -18.47
CA ILE A 312 -3.75 8.63 -18.27
C ILE A 312 -4.21 7.67 -17.17
N LEU A 313 -4.33 6.38 -17.49
CA LEU A 313 -4.74 5.37 -16.51
C LEU A 313 -3.53 4.62 -15.98
N GLY A 314 -3.42 4.51 -14.66
CA GLY A 314 -2.46 3.67 -13.99
C GLY A 314 -3.02 3.08 -12.70
N CYS A 315 -2.16 2.42 -11.93
CA CYS A 315 -2.51 1.83 -10.65
C CYS A 315 -1.26 1.67 -9.79
N GLU A 316 -1.38 1.97 -8.48
CA GLU A 316 -0.33 1.71 -7.50
C GLU A 316 -0.60 0.37 -6.79
N PHE A 317 0.13 -0.67 -7.18
CA PHE A 317 -0.02 -2.01 -6.62
C PHE A 317 0.86 -2.24 -5.40
N GLN A 318 0.46 -3.19 -4.57
CA GLN A 318 1.29 -3.74 -3.50
C GLN A 318 2.01 -4.99 -4.01
N VAL A 319 3.33 -4.89 -4.21
CA VAL A 319 4.17 -5.95 -4.78
C VAL A 319 4.92 -6.67 -3.66
N CYS A 320 4.45 -7.86 -3.32
CA CYS A 320 5.00 -8.72 -2.29
C CYS A 320 5.88 -9.82 -2.89
N ARG A 321 6.54 -10.60 -2.04
CA ARG A 321 7.39 -11.71 -2.50
C ARG A 321 6.58 -12.86 -3.10
N ASP A 322 5.45 -13.20 -2.49
CA ASP A 322 4.53 -14.24 -2.94
C ASP A 322 3.11 -13.85 -2.54
N HIS A 323 2.26 -13.55 -3.53
CA HIS A 323 0.89 -13.11 -3.29
C HIS A 323 0.00 -14.19 -2.66
N ALA A 324 0.35 -15.47 -2.89
CA ALA A 324 -0.39 -16.62 -2.36
C ALA A 324 -0.04 -16.95 -0.91
N ASP A 325 1.14 -16.54 -0.43
CA ASP A 325 1.54 -16.76 0.97
C ASP A 325 0.82 -15.79 1.92
N LYS A 326 0.05 -16.38 2.84
CA LYS A 326 -0.69 -15.68 3.91
C LYS A 326 -0.21 -16.09 5.31
N THR A 327 0.87 -16.87 5.39
CA THR A 327 1.48 -17.31 6.65
C THR A 327 2.35 -16.23 7.28
N VAL A 328 2.92 -15.35 6.45
CA VAL A 328 3.72 -14.20 6.86
C VAL A 328 3.03 -12.91 6.44
N LYS A 329 3.09 -11.90 7.31
CA LYS A 329 2.61 -10.56 6.97
C LYS A 329 3.63 -9.85 6.09
N ASP A 330 3.46 -10.02 4.79
CA ASP A 330 4.14 -9.25 3.75
C ASP A 330 3.11 -8.41 3.01
N ASN A 331 3.07 -7.10 3.28
CA ASN A 331 2.19 -6.18 2.56
C ASN A 331 2.79 -5.71 1.23
N GLY A 332 4.05 -6.05 0.93
CA GLY A 332 4.74 -5.64 -0.29
C GLY A 332 5.16 -4.17 -0.33
N TYR A 333 5.69 -3.79 -1.48
CA TYR A 333 6.10 -2.43 -1.84
C TYR A 333 5.07 -1.75 -2.72
N GLN A 334 4.97 -0.42 -2.66
CA GLN A 334 4.08 0.37 -3.49
C GLN A 334 4.68 0.64 -4.87
N GLN A 335 4.12 0.02 -5.90
CA GLN A 335 4.67 0.05 -7.25
C GLN A 335 3.63 0.58 -8.25
N VAL A 336 3.96 1.70 -8.91
CA VAL A 336 3.08 2.33 -9.89
C VAL A 336 3.33 1.78 -11.28
N PHE A 337 2.24 1.48 -11.98
CA PHE A 337 2.23 1.15 -13.40
C PHE A 337 1.23 2.00 -14.15
N ILE A 338 1.57 2.42 -15.37
CA ILE A 338 0.74 3.27 -16.22
C ILE A 338 0.46 2.52 -17.54
N ALA A 339 -0.80 2.50 -17.96
CA ALA A 339 -1.21 1.88 -19.22
C ALA A 339 -0.91 2.79 -20.40
N LYS A 340 -0.09 2.31 -21.35
CA LYS A 340 0.17 3.01 -22.62
C LYS A 340 -0.97 2.88 -23.60
N THR A 341 -1.69 1.76 -23.57
CA THR A 341 -2.75 1.44 -24.52
C THR A 341 -3.96 0.86 -23.80
N LYS A 342 -5.06 0.66 -24.55
CA LYS A 342 -6.23 -0.05 -24.03
C LYS A 342 -5.92 -1.49 -23.59
N ASN A 343 -4.94 -2.13 -24.21
CA ASN A 343 -4.46 -3.46 -23.78
C ASN A 343 -3.72 -3.37 -22.44
N GLY A 344 -2.87 -2.36 -22.25
CA GLY A 344 -2.26 -2.05 -20.95
C GLY A 344 -3.31 -1.88 -19.84
N TYR A 345 -4.41 -1.16 -20.12
CA TYR A 345 -5.53 -1.05 -19.17
C TYR A 345 -6.11 -2.43 -18.79
N HIS A 346 -6.23 -3.35 -19.75
CA HIS A 346 -6.71 -4.71 -19.48
C HIS A 346 -5.73 -5.49 -18.60
N ASN A 347 -4.43 -5.31 -18.80
CA ASN A 347 -3.39 -5.90 -17.97
C ASN A 347 -3.47 -5.37 -16.53
N LEU A 348 -3.59 -4.05 -16.33
CA LEU A 348 -3.82 -3.46 -15.00
C LEU A 348 -5.10 -3.99 -14.34
N ALA A 349 -6.19 -4.11 -15.10
CA ALA A 349 -7.45 -4.65 -14.60
C ALA A 349 -7.33 -6.12 -14.17
N LYS A 350 -6.51 -6.92 -14.87
CA LYS A 350 -6.22 -8.31 -14.48
C LYS A 350 -5.38 -8.37 -13.21
N LEU A 351 -4.30 -7.59 -13.12
CA LEU A 351 -3.47 -7.50 -11.91
C LEU A 351 -4.30 -7.09 -10.69
N SER A 352 -5.12 -6.04 -10.81
CA SER A 352 -6.04 -5.61 -9.73
C SER A 352 -7.02 -6.72 -9.35
N SER A 353 -7.63 -7.39 -10.32
CA SER A 353 -8.56 -8.50 -10.05
C SER A 353 -7.88 -9.66 -9.31
N ILE A 354 -6.69 -10.09 -9.73
CA ILE A 354 -5.94 -11.17 -9.09
C ILE A 354 -5.52 -10.76 -7.67
N GLY A 355 -5.08 -9.51 -7.49
CA GLY A 355 -4.71 -8.98 -6.19
C GLY A 355 -5.86 -9.00 -5.18
N TYR A 356 -7.10 -8.76 -5.60
CA TYR A 356 -8.28 -8.85 -4.74
C TYR A 356 -8.81 -10.29 -4.55
N VAL A 357 -8.76 -11.14 -5.59
CA VAL A 357 -9.37 -12.48 -5.55
C VAL A 357 -8.45 -13.49 -4.88
N ASP A 358 -7.18 -13.51 -5.29
CA ASP A 358 -6.21 -14.54 -4.87
C ASP A 358 -5.19 -13.95 -3.86
N GLY A 359 -4.68 -12.75 -4.15
CA GLY A 359 -3.60 -12.10 -3.41
C GLY A 359 -3.99 -11.36 -2.12
N PHE A 360 -5.29 -11.23 -1.84
CA PHE A 360 -5.76 -10.40 -0.74
C PHE A 360 -5.39 -10.99 0.63
N TYR A 361 -4.70 -10.19 1.44
CA TYR A 361 -4.42 -10.48 2.84
C TYR A 361 -4.92 -9.33 3.73
N TYR A 362 -4.06 -8.38 4.10
CA TYR A 362 -4.49 -7.08 4.66
C TYR A 362 -4.75 -6.04 3.57
N VAL A 363 -4.04 -6.18 2.46
CA VAL A 363 -4.15 -5.37 1.25
C VAL A 363 -4.21 -6.32 0.03
N PRO A 364 -4.76 -5.89 -1.11
CA PRO A 364 -4.64 -6.64 -2.36
C PRO A 364 -3.19 -6.63 -2.84
N ARG A 365 -2.58 -7.81 -2.99
CA ARG A 365 -1.14 -7.93 -3.34
C ARG A 365 -0.94 -8.67 -4.65
N ILE A 366 0.10 -8.30 -5.38
CA ILE A 366 0.63 -9.04 -6.53
C ILE A 366 2.10 -9.39 -6.28
N ASP A 367 2.71 -10.17 -7.16
CA ASP A 367 4.14 -10.51 -7.13
C ASP A 367 4.81 -10.24 -8.49
N LYS A 368 6.12 -10.48 -8.55
CA LYS A 368 6.93 -10.24 -9.76
C LYS A 368 6.58 -11.19 -10.89
N GLU A 369 6.12 -12.40 -10.60
CA GLU A 369 5.65 -13.39 -11.57
C GLU A 369 4.41 -12.88 -12.32
N LEU A 370 3.43 -12.33 -11.59
CA LEU A 370 2.25 -11.71 -12.19
C LEU A 370 2.62 -10.48 -13.00
N ILE A 371 3.54 -9.64 -12.51
CA ILE A 371 4.03 -8.48 -13.26
C ILE A 371 4.63 -8.93 -14.60
N GLN A 372 5.52 -9.94 -14.59
CA GLN A 372 6.11 -10.48 -15.83
C GLN A 372 5.06 -11.02 -16.80
N GLN A 373 3.99 -11.63 -16.29
CA GLN A 373 2.90 -12.15 -17.11
C GLN A 373 2.07 -11.04 -17.78
N TYR A 374 1.89 -9.89 -17.12
CA TYR A 374 0.99 -8.81 -17.56
C TYR A 374 1.72 -7.49 -17.85
N LYS A 375 3.03 -7.52 -18.14
CA LYS A 375 3.85 -6.30 -18.34
C LYS A 375 3.62 -5.56 -19.66
N ASP A 376 3.06 -6.24 -20.66
CA ASP A 376 2.92 -5.67 -22.00
C ASP A 376 2.07 -4.39 -21.98
N ASP A 377 2.45 -3.40 -22.78
CA ASP A 377 1.79 -2.09 -22.87
C ASP A 377 1.73 -1.28 -21.55
N LEU A 378 2.57 -1.61 -20.57
CA LEU A 378 2.70 -0.86 -19.33
C LEU A 378 4.01 -0.07 -19.29
N ILE A 379 3.96 1.06 -18.59
CA ILE A 379 5.11 1.81 -18.07
C ILE A 379 5.23 1.48 -16.59
N ALA A 380 6.45 1.22 -16.13
CA ALA A 380 6.77 1.07 -14.71
C ALA A 380 7.63 2.25 -14.25
N VAL A 381 7.45 2.71 -13.01
CA VAL A 381 8.22 3.83 -12.44
C VAL A 381 8.86 3.43 -11.12
N THR A 382 9.91 4.07 -10.63
CA THR A 382 10.53 3.65 -9.35
C THR A 382 9.62 3.79 -8.12
N GLY A 383 8.60 4.66 -8.20
CA GLY A 383 7.61 4.85 -7.13
C GLY A 383 8.04 5.85 -6.05
N ASN A 384 7.19 5.97 -5.04
CA ASN A 384 7.42 6.80 -3.85
C ASN A 384 8.39 6.12 -2.85
N LEU A 385 8.61 6.70 -1.66
CA LEU A 385 9.51 6.13 -0.63
C LEU A 385 9.13 4.73 -0.11
N TYR A 386 7.91 4.27 -0.38
CA TYR A 386 7.42 2.92 -0.08
C TYR A 386 7.52 1.97 -1.29
N GLY A 387 7.96 2.45 -2.45
CA GLY A 387 8.32 1.62 -3.60
C GLY A 387 9.54 0.76 -3.34
N GLU A 388 9.71 -0.30 -4.15
CA GLU A 388 10.72 -1.33 -3.91
C GLU A 388 12.12 -0.73 -3.90
N ILE A 389 12.49 0.00 -4.95
CA ILE A 389 13.83 0.57 -5.10
C ILE A 389 14.08 1.67 -4.04
N PRO A 390 13.22 2.70 -3.87
CA PRO A 390 13.39 3.71 -2.82
C PRO A 390 13.47 3.11 -1.41
N SER A 391 12.64 2.11 -1.10
CA SER A 391 12.64 1.47 0.21
C SER A 391 13.93 0.67 0.45
N LEU A 392 14.45 -0.03 -0.56
CA LEU A 392 15.73 -0.73 -0.46
C LEU A 392 16.90 0.23 -0.25
N ILE A 393 16.94 1.37 -0.96
CA ILE A 393 17.97 2.42 -0.75
C ILE A 393 17.99 2.86 0.72
N LEU A 394 16.80 3.11 1.30
CA LEU A 394 16.69 3.63 2.65
C LEU A 394 16.94 2.58 3.75
N ASN A 395 16.54 1.34 3.52
CA ASN A 395 16.40 0.33 4.58
C ASN A 395 17.31 -0.89 4.43
N VAL A 396 17.91 -1.14 3.26
CA VAL A 396 18.67 -2.38 2.98
C VAL A 396 20.05 -2.13 2.36
N GLY A 397 20.16 -1.22 1.39
CA GLY A 397 21.43 -0.89 0.74
C GLY A 397 21.27 -0.56 -0.74
N GLU A 398 22.26 0.14 -1.30
CA GLU A 398 22.25 0.54 -2.71
C GLU A 398 22.40 -0.67 -3.63
N LYS A 399 23.19 -1.68 -3.24
CA LYS A 399 23.37 -2.89 -4.04
C LYS A 399 22.05 -3.63 -4.31
N GLN A 400 21.25 -3.92 -3.28
CA GLN A 400 19.95 -4.59 -3.43
C GLN A 400 18.96 -3.70 -4.19
N ALA A 401 19.01 -2.39 -3.97
CA ALA A 401 18.20 -1.45 -4.75
C ALA A 401 18.58 -1.46 -6.23
N GLU A 402 19.87 -1.55 -6.56
CA GLU A 402 20.37 -1.64 -7.93
C GLU A 402 19.96 -2.97 -8.59
N GLU A 403 20.00 -4.09 -7.86
CA GLU A 403 19.49 -5.38 -8.36
C GLU A 403 18.00 -5.29 -8.71
N ALA A 404 17.18 -4.66 -7.86
CA ALA A 404 15.77 -4.41 -8.15
C ALA A 404 15.59 -3.46 -9.34
N PHE A 405 16.37 -2.37 -9.42
CA PHE A 405 16.36 -1.42 -10.52
C PHE A 405 16.66 -2.09 -11.86
N VAL A 406 17.72 -2.90 -11.91
CA VAL A 406 18.11 -3.67 -13.10
C VAL A 406 16.99 -4.63 -13.50
N TRP A 407 16.34 -5.30 -12.54
CA TRP A 407 15.22 -6.18 -12.85
C TRP A 407 14.08 -5.44 -13.56
N TYR A 408 13.63 -4.28 -13.05
CA TYR A 408 12.58 -3.50 -13.72
C TYR A 408 13.05 -2.97 -15.08
N HIS A 409 14.28 -2.50 -15.19
CA HIS A 409 14.86 -2.06 -16.46
C HIS A 409 14.91 -3.19 -17.50
N GLU A 410 15.29 -4.41 -17.11
CA GLU A 410 15.27 -5.58 -18.00
C GLU A 410 13.84 -5.99 -18.38
N GLN A 411 12.86 -5.81 -17.50
CA GLN A 411 11.48 -6.17 -17.78
C GLN A 411 10.78 -5.19 -18.72
N PHE A 412 10.99 -3.88 -18.54
CA PHE A 412 10.24 -2.81 -19.19
C PHE A 412 11.05 -1.98 -20.20
N GLY A 413 12.39 -2.07 -20.20
CA GLY A 413 13.26 -1.35 -21.14
C GLY A 413 13.02 0.16 -21.11
N ASP A 414 12.70 0.74 -22.29
CA ASP A 414 12.42 2.17 -22.47
C ASP A 414 11.11 2.64 -21.79
N ASP A 415 10.31 1.71 -21.26
CA ASP A 415 9.10 1.98 -20.50
C ASP A 415 9.32 1.89 -18.98
N PHE A 416 10.57 1.79 -18.53
CA PHE A 416 10.95 1.99 -17.14
C PHE A 416 11.43 3.42 -16.92
N TYR A 417 10.95 4.09 -15.88
CA TYR A 417 11.31 5.46 -15.55
C TYR A 417 11.65 5.65 -14.08
N VAL A 418 12.52 6.60 -13.80
CA VAL A 418 12.81 7.07 -12.46
C VAL A 418 11.81 8.18 -12.07
N GLU A 419 11.15 8.00 -10.94
CA GLU A 419 10.24 8.99 -10.35
C GLU A 419 10.97 9.76 -9.25
N LEU A 420 11.02 11.09 -9.37
CA LEU A 420 11.66 11.97 -8.38
C LEU A 420 10.61 12.80 -7.66
N MET A 421 10.71 12.87 -6.33
CA MET A 421 9.78 13.60 -5.45
C MET A 421 10.55 14.53 -4.52
N ARG A 422 9.94 15.68 -4.15
CA ARG A 422 10.55 16.70 -3.28
C ARG A 422 9.49 17.40 -2.41
N HIS A 423 9.05 16.74 -1.35
CA HIS A 423 8.05 17.21 -0.40
C HIS A 423 8.70 17.88 0.81
N GLY A 424 8.50 19.19 0.93
CA GLY A 424 8.96 19.97 2.07
C GLY A 424 10.26 20.72 1.78
N ASP A 425 10.75 21.43 2.78
CA ASP A 425 12.01 22.16 2.72
C ASP A 425 13.19 21.30 3.20
N ALA A 426 14.41 21.81 3.07
CA ALA A 426 15.63 21.07 3.43
C ALA A 426 15.75 20.74 4.94
N THR A 427 14.86 21.25 5.78
CA THR A 427 14.79 20.92 7.21
C THR A 427 13.77 19.83 7.53
N ASP A 428 12.90 19.49 6.58
CA ASP A 428 11.95 18.40 6.70
C ASP A 428 12.64 17.03 6.57
N GLU A 429 12.38 16.13 7.52
CA GLU A 429 12.96 14.78 7.52
C GLU A 429 12.53 13.95 6.30
N GLU A 430 11.31 14.14 5.80
CA GLU A 430 10.87 13.44 4.59
C GLU A 430 11.63 13.92 3.36
N ARG A 431 11.88 15.24 3.26
CA ARG A 431 12.67 15.81 2.17
C ARG A 431 14.10 15.27 2.17
N GLU A 432 14.72 15.15 3.34
CA GLU A 432 16.05 14.55 3.49
C GLU A 432 16.09 13.11 2.95
N ARG A 433 15.08 12.29 3.28
CA ARG A 433 14.95 10.91 2.77
C ARG A 433 14.77 10.87 1.26
N GLU A 434 13.95 11.76 0.72
CA GLU A 434 13.75 11.89 -0.74
C GLU A 434 15.01 12.35 -1.44
N ASP A 435 15.78 13.29 -0.90
CA ASP A 435 17.02 13.75 -1.52
C ASP A 435 18.06 12.62 -1.58
N VAL A 436 18.16 11.77 -0.54
CA VAL A 436 19.03 10.57 -0.55
C VAL A 436 18.60 9.58 -1.64
N VAL A 437 17.30 9.32 -1.75
CA VAL A 437 16.74 8.44 -2.79
C VAL A 437 16.98 9.05 -4.17
N ASN A 438 16.63 10.32 -4.38
CA ASN A 438 16.77 11.02 -5.65
C ASN A 438 18.23 11.02 -6.14
N GLN A 439 19.20 11.31 -5.26
CA GLN A 439 20.61 11.28 -5.61
C GLN A 439 21.06 9.89 -6.08
N THR A 440 20.59 8.84 -5.41
CA THR A 440 20.91 7.44 -5.77
C THR A 440 20.23 7.04 -7.07
N LEU A 441 18.95 7.37 -7.23
CA LEU A 441 18.19 7.10 -8.45
C LEU A 441 18.75 7.85 -9.66
N LEU A 442 19.26 9.08 -9.50
CA LEU A 442 19.92 9.81 -10.57
C LEU A 442 21.23 9.13 -11.00
N ARG A 443 22.01 8.59 -10.06
CA ARG A 443 23.20 7.78 -10.40
C ARG A 443 22.83 6.51 -11.17
N PHE A 444 21.76 5.82 -10.75
CA PHE A 444 21.25 4.65 -11.48
C PHE A 444 20.72 5.04 -12.87
N ALA A 445 19.96 6.13 -12.97
CA ALA A 445 19.46 6.67 -14.22
C ALA A 445 20.59 6.94 -15.22
N GLU A 446 21.67 7.61 -14.77
CA GLU A 446 22.85 7.87 -15.59
C GLU A 446 23.57 6.56 -15.99
N LYS A 447 23.81 5.66 -15.02
CA LYS A 447 24.53 4.40 -15.24
C LYS A 447 23.83 3.48 -16.24
N TYR A 448 22.50 3.40 -16.19
CA TYR A 448 21.70 2.48 -17.00
C TYR A 448 20.99 3.17 -18.18
N GLY A 449 21.13 4.49 -18.34
CA GLY A 449 20.47 5.25 -19.40
C GLY A 449 18.95 5.32 -19.28
N VAL A 450 18.43 5.29 -18.05
CA VAL A 450 16.99 5.37 -17.74
C VAL A 450 16.59 6.84 -17.55
N LYS A 451 15.48 7.27 -18.15
CA LYS A 451 14.98 8.64 -17.97
C LYS A 451 14.28 8.83 -16.62
N TYR A 452 14.28 10.05 -16.12
CA TYR A 452 13.60 10.44 -14.89
C TYR A 452 12.56 11.53 -15.13
N PHE A 453 11.54 11.60 -14.27
CA PHE A 453 10.53 12.63 -14.29
C PHE A 453 10.19 13.14 -12.89
N ALA A 454 9.70 14.38 -12.83
CA ALA A 454 9.26 15.01 -11.59
C ALA A 454 7.81 14.60 -11.24
N SER A 455 7.58 14.27 -9.97
CA SER A 455 6.28 13.86 -9.44
C SER A 455 6.01 14.50 -8.08
N ASN A 456 4.74 14.54 -7.68
CA ASN A 456 4.30 15.09 -6.39
C ASN A 456 3.30 14.19 -5.65
N ASN A 457 3.14 12.92 -6.07
CA ASN A 457 2.34 11.89 -5.41
C ASN A 457 1.04 12.43 -4.77
N VAL A 458 0.07 12.82 -5.60
CA VAL A 458 -1.02 13.72 -5.17
C VAL A 458 -2.13 12.96 -4.45
N TYR A 459 -2.55 13.44 -3.27
CA TYR A 459 -3.68 12.89 -2.49
C TYR A 459 -4.86 13.85 -2.29
N TYR A 460 -4.64 15.16 -2.49
CA TYR A 460 -5.65 16.20 -2.34
C TYR A 460 -5.41 17.34 -3.33
N LEU A 461 -6.42 18.19 -3.59
CA LEU A 461 -6.34 19.16 -4.70
C LEU A 461 -5.56 20.42 -4.34
N SER A 462 -5.79 20.98 -3.16
CA SER A 462 -5.15 22.22 -2.71
C SER A 462 -4.43 22.02 -1.39
N ARG A 463 -3.39 22.82 -1.12
CA ARG A 463 -2.60 22.69 0.12
C ARG A 463 -3.47 22.79 1.37
N GLU A 464 -4.51 23.61 1.34
CA GLU A 464 -5.46 23.83 2.44
C GLU A 464 -6.27 22.56 2.80
N ASP A 465 -6.38 21.61 1.86
CA ASP A 465 -7.11 20.35 2.06
C ASP A 465 -6.32 19.33 2.91
N ALA A 466 -5.04 19.62 3.22
CA ALA A 466 -4.17 18.70 3.97
C ALA A 466 -4.75 18.29 5.32
N ASN A 467 -5.42 19.21 6.04
CA ASN A 467 -6.06 18.89 7.31
C ASN A 467 -7.30 17.99 7.14
N ALA A 468 -8.09 18.20 6.09
CA ALA A 468 -9.24 17.34 5.79
C ALA A 468 -8.78 15.93 5.41
N HIS A 469 -7.69 15.83 4.66
CA HIS A 469 -7.03 14.56 4.33
C HIS A 469 -6.49 13.86 5.59
N ASP A 470 -5.81 14.57 6.51
CA ASP A 470 -5.33 13.98 7.77
C ASP A 470 -6.47 13.41 8.63
N ILE A 471 -7.61 14.11 8.69
CA ILE A 471 -8.83 13.64 9.35
C ILE A 471 -9.36 12.37 8.67
N LEU A 472 -9.35 12.31 7.33
CA LEU A 472 -9.81 11.14 6.57
C LEU A 472 -8.97 9.89 6.90
N LEU A 473 -7.64 10.03 6.98
CA LEU A 473 -6.74 8.96 7.39
C LEU A 473 -7.04 8.49 8.83
N CYS A 474 -7.34 9.42 9.74
CA CYS A 474 -7.75 9.08 11.11
C CYS A 474 -9.07 8.29 11.14
N VAL A 475 -10.03 8.62 10.25
CA VAL A 475 -11.29 7.89 10.12
C VAL A 475 -11.04 6.47 9.62
N LYS A 476 -10.16 6.29 8.62
CA LYS A 476 -9.77 4.99 8.08
C LYS A 476 -9.19 4.07 9.17
N ASP A 477 -8.22 4.59 9.93
CA ASP A 477 -7.47 3.79 10.90
C ASP A 477 -8.14 3.72 12.27
N SER A 478 -9.27 4.41 12.45
CA SER A 478 -9.97 4.55 13.74
C SER A 478 -9.10 5.14 14.85
N GLU A 479 -8.26 6.11 14.48
CA GLU A 479 -7.34 6.83 15.37
C GLU A 479 -7.81 8.26 15.62
N TYR A 480 -7.31 8.89 16.69
CA TYR A 480 -7.58 10.30 16.98
C TYR A 480 -6.57 11.21 16.30
N GLN A 481 -7.02 12.37 15.82
CA GLN A 481 -6.11 13.34 15.19
C GLN A 481 -5.02 13.82 16.13
N SER A 482 -5.32 13.90 17.44
CA SER A 482 -4.35 14.30 18.47
C SER A 482 -3.30 13.23 18.78
N THR A 483 -3.50 11.97 18.34
CA THR A 483 -2.47 10.94 18.46
C THR A 483 -1.26 11.39 17.62
N PRO A 484 -0.04 11.39 18.16
CA PRO A 484 1.14 11.81 17.40
C PRO A 484 1.37 10.96 16.15
N LYS A 485 1.76 11.61 15.04
CA LYS A 485 2.17 10.91 13.82
C LYS A 485 3.48 10.17 14.06
N GLY A 486 3.58 8.93 13.59
CA GLY A 486 4.79 8.12 13.74
C GLY A 486 4.55 6.64 13.47
N ARG A 487 5.48 5.80 13.92
CA ARG A 487 5.42 4.34 13.72
C ARG A 487 5.39 3.60 15.06
N GLY A 488 4.65 2.50 15.12
CA GLY A 488 4.58 1.63 16.28
C GLY A 488 3.53 2.05 17.31
N ARG A 489 3.61 1.46 18.51
CA ARG A 489 2.57 1.59 19.54
C ARG A 489 2.52 3.02 20.10
N GLY A 490 1.33 3.62 20.08
CA GLY A 490 1.09 4.98 20.60
C GLY A 490 1.22 6.07 19.55
N PHE A 491 1.49 5.71 18.29
CA PHE A 491 1.52 6.61 17.15
C PHE A 491 0.45 6.22 16.13
N ARG A 492 0.02 7.19 15.32
CA ARG A 492 -0.88 6.98 14.18
C ARG A 492 -0.17 7.22 12.85
N PHE A 493 -0.77 6.71 11.79
CA PHE A 493 -0.41 7.10 10.44
C PHE A 493 -0.90 8.53 10.12
N GLY A 494 -0.15 9.22 9.27
CA GLY A 494 -0.43 10.56 8.80
C GLY A 494 0.74 11.05 7.96
N PHE A 495 0.48 11.94 7.00
CA PHE A 495 1.53 12.46 6.13
C PHE A 495 2.48 13.38 6.90
N PRO A 496 3.78 13.37 6.56
CA PRO A 496 4.81 14.09 7.32
C PRO A 496 4.66 15.61 7.21
N ASN A 497 4.18 16.11 6.07
CA ASN A 497 3.92 17.52 5.82
C ASN A 497 2.68 17.70 4.91
N GLU A 498 2.45 18.93 4.42
CA GLU A 498 1.26 19.33 3.67
C GLU A 498 1.47 19.40 2.14
N GLU A 499 2.57 18.86 1.60
CA GLU A 499 3.02 19.12 0.23
C GLU A 499 2.42 18.18 -0.84
N PHE A 500 1.54 17.24 -0.47
CA PHE A 500 0.98 16.19 -1.34
C PHE A 500 -0.27 16.64 -2.13
N TYR A 501 -0.32 17.91 -2.54
CA TYR A 501 -1.43 18.49 -3.31
C TYR A 501 -1.17 18.55 -4.82
N PHE A 502 -2.19 18.86 -5.61
CA PHE A 502 -2.09 19.02 -7.06
C PHE A 502 -1.40 20.34 -7.44
N LYS A 503 -0.08 20.39 -7.32
CA LYS A 503 0.77 21.56 -7.62
C LYS A 503 0.62 22.05 -9.07
N SER A 504 0.74 23.35 -9.27
CA SER A 504 0.82 23.96 -10.59
C SER A 504 2.14 23.68 -11.32
N SER A 505 2.15 23.84 -12.64
CA SER A 505 3.36 23.68 -13.45
C SER A 505 4.49 24.59 -12.99
N THR A 506 4.19 25.84 -12.61
CA THR A 506 5.18 26.80 -12.10
C THR A 506 5.79 26.36 -10.77
N GLU A 507 5.00 25.81 -9.85
CA GLU A 507 5.52 25.27 -8.58
C GLU A 507 6.45 24.08 -8.81
N MET A 508 6.08 23.16 -9.71
CA MET A 508 6.90 22.00 -10.05
C MET A 508 8.20 22.40 -10.76
N GLN A 509 8.14 23.36 -11.68
CA GLN A 509 9.31 23.90 -12.36
C GLN A 509 10.29 24.55 -11.38
N GLU A 510 9.81 25.35 -10.43
CA GLU A 510 10.69 25.95 -9.42
C GLU A 510 11.32 24.89 -8.51
N LEU A 511 10.55 23.86 -8.15
CA LEU A 511 11.00 22.77 -7.27
C LEU A 511 12.09 21.88 -7.91
N PHE A 512 12.07 21.76 -9.25
CA PHE A 512 12.99 20.95 -10.05
C PHE A 512 13.81 21.80 -11.03
N LYS A 513 14.08 23.07 -10.70
CA LYS A 513 14.82 24.00 -11.58
C LYS A 513 16.23 23.54 -11.94
N ASP A 514 16.83 22.70 -11.09
CA ASP A 514 18.13 22.06 -11.28
C ASP A 514 18.06 20.84 -12.21
N LEU A 515 16.86 20.34 -12.53
CA LEU A 515 16.60 19.17 -13.38
C LEU A 515 15.44 19.47 -14.36
N PRO A 516 15.57 20.44 -15.28
CA PRO A 516 14.48 20.83 -16.18
C PRO A 516 13.98 19.68 -17.08
N GLU A 517 14.84 18.74 -17.43
CA GLU A 517 14.48 17.52 -18.16
C GLU A 517 13.50 16.61 -17.41
N ALA A 518 13.45 16.67 -16.07
CA ALA A 518 12.47 15.94 -15.28
C ALA A 518 11.04 16.45 -15.54
N ILE A 519 10.89 17.75 -15.84
CA ILE A 519 9.60 18.36 -16.19
C ILE A 519 9.18 17.94 -17.60
N SER A 520 10.06 18.10 -18.60
CA SER A 520 9.74 17.78 -19.99
C SER A 520 9.50 16.27 -20.22
N THR A 521 10.14 15.41 -19.43
CA THR A 521 9.91 13.95 -19.49
C THR A 521 8.46 13.58 -19.08
N THR A 522 7.79 14.37 -18.23
CA THR A 522 6.37 14.10 -17.91
C THR A 522 5.47 14.19 -19.15
N VAL A 523 5.75 15.17 -20.02
CA VAL A 523 5.05 15.36 -21.29
C VAL A 523 5.42 14.27 -22.29
N GLU A 524 6.71 13.89 -22.36
CA GLU A 524 7.14 12.76 -23.19
C GLU A 524 6.41 11.46 -22.83
N ILE A 525 6.31 11.14 -21.53
CA ILE A 525 5.56 9.98 -21.05
C ILE A 525 4.09 10.11 -21.44
N ALA A 526 3.48 11.28 -21.22
CA ALA A 526 2.11 11.54 -21.63
C ALA A 526 1.91 11.32 -23.12
N ASP A 527 2.84 11.74 -23.98
CA ASP A 527 2.80 11.59 -25.43
C ASP A 527 2.90 10.14 -25.91
N LYS A 528 3.65 9.29 -25.19
CA LYS A 528 3.72 7.83 -25.45
C LYS A 528 2.38 7.11 -25.24
N ILE A 529 1.45 7.70 -24.48
CA ILE A 529 0.20 7.06 -24.09
C ILE A 529 -0.88 7.32 -25.15
N GLU A 530 -1.57 6.27 -25.58
CA GLU A 530 -2.73 6.36 -26.47
C GLU A 530 -3.95 6.90 -25.69
N SER A 531 -4.67 7.86 -26.29
CA SER A 531 -5.97 8.26 -25.77
C SER A 531 -7.04 7.29 -26.25
N PHE A 532 -7.71 6.59 -25.33
CA PHE A 532 -8.73 5.58 -25.65
C PHE A 532 -10.03 5.76 -24.85
N SER A 533 -11.13 5.27 -25.42
CA SER A 533 -12.43 5.20 -24.74
C SER A 533 -12.69 3.82 -24.14
N LEU A 534 -13.23 3.83 -22.92
CA LEU A 534 -13.72 2.64 -22.22
C LEU A 534 -15.19 2.33 -22.50
N ALA A 535 -15.92 3.25 -23.14
CA ALA A 535 -17.26 2.98 -23.62
C ALA A 535 -17.23 1.85 -24.66
N ARG A 536 -18.22 0.96 -24.60
CA ARG A 536 -18.37 -0.18 -25.51
C ARG A 536 -19.82 -0.30 -25.93
N ASP A 537 -20.01 -0.94 -27.08
CA ASP A 537 -21.32 -1.43 -27.49
C ASP A 537 -21.82 -2.51 -26.53
N VAL A 538 -23.14 -2.70 -26.52
CA VAL A 538 -23.78 -3.69 -25.65
C VAL A 538 -23.29 -5.09 -26.03
N LEU A 539 -22.70 -5.78 -25.06
CA LEU A 539 -22.32 -7.19 -25.17
C LEU A 539 -23.38 -8.04 -24.48
N LEU A 540 -24.06 -8.88 -25.25
CA LEU A 540 -25.00 -9.87 -24.72
C LEU A 540 -24.36 -11.27 -24.73
N PRO A 541 -24.54 -12.08 -23.68
CA PRO A 541 -24.12 -13.48 -23.70
C PRO A 541 -24.80 -14.23 -24.86
N LYS A 542 -24.07 -15.14 -25.51
CA LYS A 542 -24.66 -16.04 -26.52
C LYS A 542 -25.60 -17.01 -25.81
N PHE A 543 -26.87 -17.05 -26.21
CA PHE A 543 -27.84 -18.01 -25.69
C PHE A 543 -27.84 -19.28 -26.55
N GLU A 544 -27.78 -20.45 -25.91
CA GLU A 544 -27.87 -21.73 -26.63
C GLU A 544 -29.30 -22.01 -27.07
N ILE A 545 -29.55 -21.95 -28.38
CA ILE A 545 -30.83 -22.31 -29.00
C ILE A 545 -30.79 -23.75 -29.57
N PRO A 546 -31.94 -24.46 -29.66
CA PRO A 546 -31.99 -25.79 -30.24
C PRO A 546 -31.53 -25.79 -31.72
N GLU A 547 -30.90 -26.89 -32.16
CA GLU A 547 -30.31 -27.02 -33.51
C GLU A 547 -31.30 -26.74 -34.64
N GLU A 548 -32.57 -27.10 -34.47
CA GLU A 548 -33.63 -26.89 -35.46
C GLU A 548 -33.95 -25.42 -35.73
N PHE A 549 -33.55 -24.50 -34.84
CA PHE A 549 -33.73 -23.06 -35.01
C PHE A 549 -32.45 -22.35 -35.42
N LYS A 550 -31.29 -23.02 -35.46
CA LYS A 550 -30.05 -22.36 -35.87
C LYS A 550 -30.10 -22.05 -37.36
N ASP A 551 -29.76 -20.82 -37.71
CA ASP A 551 -29.59 -20.39 -39.09
C ASP A 551 -28.09 -20.39 -39.43
N PRO A 552 -27.63 -21.16 -40.44
CA PRO A 552 -26.23 -21.21 -40.82
C PRO A 552 -25.63 -19.84 -41.19
N LEU A 553 -26.46 -18.91 -41.67
CA LEU A 553 -26.02 -17.57 -42.04
C LEU A 553 -25.71 -16.70 -40.81
N ASP A 554 -26.23 -17.02 -39.63
CA ASP A 554 -25.92 -16.27 -38.40
C ASP A 554 -24.45 -16.41 -38.00
N ASP A 555 -23.81 -17.55 -38.29
CA ASP A 555 -22.37 -17.75 -38.05
C ASP A 555 -21.49 -17.00 -39.07
N GLU A 556 -22.05 -16.64 -40.24
CA GLU A 556 -21.34 -15.90 -41.29
C GLU A 556 -21.40 -14.38 -41.10
N ASP A 557 -22.55 -13.83 -40.68
CA ASP A 557 -22.77 -12.38 -40.58
C ASP A 557 -23.08 -11.85 -39.17
N GLY A 558 -23.11 -12.72 -38.17
CA GLY A 558 -23.43 -12.34 -36.78
C GLY A 558 -24.91 -11.99 -36.58
N GLY A 559 -25.78 -12.41 -37.49
CA GLY A 559 -27.23 -12.27 -37.40
C GLY A 559 -27.82 -12.95 -36.17
N LYS A 560 -29.08 -12.61 -35.87
CA LYS A 560 -29.86 -13.19 -34.77
C LYS A 560 -31.11 -13.93 -35.27
N ARG A 561 -31.07 -14.49 -36.48
CA ARG A 561 -32.24 -15.09 -37.14
C ARG A 561 -32.74 -16.29 -36.35
N GLY A 562 -31.82 -17.12 -35.87
CA GLY A 562 -32.16 -18.29 -35.07
C GLY A 562 -32.73 -17.93 -33.70
N GLU A 563 -32.14 -16.95 -33.01
CA GLU A 563 -32.70 -16.45 -31.74
C GLU A 563 -34.11 -15.89 -31.92
N ASN A 564 -34.34 -15.13 -33.00
CA ASN A 564 -35.66 -14.60 -33.34
C ASN A 564 -36.67 -15.71 -33.66
N ALA A 565 -36.27 -16.72 -34.43
CA ALA A 565 -37.12 -17.86 -34.79
C ALA A 565 -37.52 -18.66 -33.54
N TYR A 566 -36.56 -18.92 -32.66
CA TYR A 566 -36.79 -19.63 -31.41
C TYR A 566 -37.67 -18.81 -30.45
N LEU A 567 -37.38 -17.52 -30.26
CA LEU A 567 -38.19 -16.62 -29.44
C LEU A 567 -39.63 -16.58 -29.94
N ARG A 568 -39.84 -16.48 -31.26
CA ARG A 568 -41.18 -16.54 -31.87
C ARG A 568 -41.87 -17.87 -31.57
N HIS A 569 -41.17 -18.99 -31.72
CA HIS A 569 -41.74 -20.31 -31.45
C HIS A 569 -42.22 -20.44 -29.99
N ILE A 570 -41.37 -20.15 -29.01
CA ILE A 570 -41.73 -20.26 -27.59
C ILE A 570 -42.80 -19.25 -27.18
N THR A 571 -42.86 -18.08 -27.84
CA THR A 571 -43.90 -17.07 -27.61
C THR A 571 -45.27 -17.61 -28.01
N TYR A 572 -45.39 -18.19 -29.20
CA TYR A 572 -46.67 -18.74 -29.66
C TYR A 572 -47.09 -19.99 -28.86
N GLU A 573 -46.14 -20.83 -28.45
CA GLU A 573 -46.43 -21.95 -27.54
C GLU A 573 -46.88 -21.46 -26.15
N GLY A 574 -46.29 -20.37 -25.65
CA GLY A 574 -46.72 -19.68 -24.44
C GLY A 574 -48.11 -19.06 -24.56
N ALA A 575 -48.40 -18.41 -25.69
CA ALA A 575 -49.68 -17.80 -25.99
C ALA A 575 -50.82 -18.82 -25.99
N LYS A 576 -50.62 -19.99 -26.63
CA LYS A 576 -51.58 -21.10 -26.59
C LYS A 576 -51.88 -21.57 -25.17
N LYS A 577 -50.88 -21.57 -24.28
CA LYS A 577 -51.04 -21.99 -22.88
C LYS A 577 -51.75 -20.95 -22.02
N ARG A 578 -51.46 -19.66 -22.23
CA ARG A 578 -51.97 -18.58 -21.38
C ARG A 578 -53.31 -18.00 -21.83
N TYR A 579 -53.50 -17.84 -23.14
CA TYR A 579 -54.73 -17.30 -23.74
C TYR A 579 -55.70 -18.39 -24.20
N GLY A 580 -55.22 -19.61 -24.45
CA GLY A 580 -56.02 -20.68 -25.05
C GLY A 580 -56.20 -20.44 -26.54
N GLU A 581 -57.22 -19.65 -26.91
CA GLU A 581 -57.49 -19.26 -28.30
C GLU A 581 -56.76 -17.96 -28.66
N ILE A 582 -55.99 -17.97 -29.75
CA ILE A 582 -55.26 -16.80 -30.23
C ILE A 582 -56.18 -16.04 -31.18
N THR A 583 -56.77 -14.95 -30.70
CA THR A 583 -57.56 -14.02 -31.51
C THR A 583 -56.68 -13.18 -32.44
N ASP A 584 -57.29 -12.53 -33.43
CA ASP A 584 -56.55 -11.63 -34.34
C ASP A 584 -55.85 -10.49 -33.59
N GLU A 585 -56.49 -9.94 -32.55
CA GLU A 585 -55.90 -8.88 -31.69
C GLU A 585 -54.64 -9.37 -30.95
N ILE A 586 -54.68 -10.56 -30.35
CA ILE A 586 -53.52 -11.14 -29.67
C ILE A 586 -52.41 -11.42 -30.67
N LYS A 587 -52.75 -11.96 -31.84
CA LYS A 587 -51.80 -12.27 -32.90
C LYS A 587 -51.11 -11.00 -33.42
N GLU A 588 -51.88 -9.96 -33.72
CA GLU A 588 -51.34 -8.67 -34.15
C GLU A 588 -50.39 -8.07 -33.11
N ARG A 589 -50.77 -8.11 -31.83
CA ARG A 589 -49.91 -7.63 -30.74
C ARG A 589 -48.60 -8.42 -30.64
N LEU A 590 -48.66 -9.76 -30.67
CA LEU A 590 -47.47 -10.60 -30.57
C LEU A 590 -46.54 -10.43 -31.79
N ASP A 591 -47.08 -10.41 -33.00
CA ASP A 591 -46.28 -10.23 -34.20
C ASP A 591 -45.64 -8.82 -34.25
N PHE A 592 -46.34 -7.78 -33.79
CA PHE A 592 -45.78 -6.42 -33.65
C PHE A 592 -44.63 -6.37 -32.64
N GLU A 593 -44.80 -6.93 -31.44
CA GLU A 593 -43.76 -6.96 -30.41
C GLU A 593 -42.53 -7.76 -30.87
N LEU A 594 -42.75 -8.95 -31.45
CA LEU A 594 -41.67 -9.80 -31.96
C LEU A 594 -40.89 -9.11 -33.09
N ALA A 595 -41.58 -8.43 -34.02
CA ALA A 595 -40.92 -7.64 -35.06
C ALA A 595 -40.08 -6.51 -34.46
N THR A 596 -40.59 -5.85 -33.42
CA THR A 596 -39.86 -4.77 -32.74
C THR A 596 -38.63 -5.29 -31.99
N ILE A 597 -38.73 -6.44 -31.31
CA ILE A 597 -37.60 -7.11 -30.64
C ILE A 597 -36.54 -7.54 -31.66
N ALA A 598 -36.95 -8.07 -32.80
CA ALA A 598 -36.05 -8.45 -33.89
C ALA A 598 -35.31 -7.23 -34.46
N ASN A 599 -36.02 -6.12 -34.69
CA ASN A 599 -35.45 -4.88 -35.22
C ASN A 599 -34.50 -4.19 -34.25
N THR A 600 -34.78 -4.28 -32.94
CA THR A 600 -33.89 -3.74 -31.90
C THR A 600 -32.69 -4.65 -31.60
N GLY A 601 -32.70 -5.89 -32.09
CA GLY A 601 -31.58 -6.81 -31.97
C GLY A 601 -31.42 -7.42 -30.58
N TYR A 602 -32.49 -7.52 -29.77
CA TYR A 602 -32.43 -8.07 -28.40
C TYR A 602 -33.16 -9.42 -28.16
N PRO A 603 -33.31 -10.35 -29.14
CA PRO A 603 -33.99 -11.62 -28.88
C PRO A 603 -33.26 -12.49 -27.84
N GLY A 604 -31.93 -12.61 -27.92
CA GLY A 604 -31.12 -13.32 -26.93
C GLY A 604 -31.29 -12.81 -25.49
N TYR A 605 -31.50 -11.51 -25.30
CA TYR A 605 -31.75 -10.95 -23.96
C TYR A 605 -33.07 -11.48 -23.37
N PHE A 606 -34.15 -11.52 -24.16
CA PHE A 606 -35.41 -12.13 -23.71
C PHE A 606 -35.26 -13.61 -23.40
N LEU A 607 -34.50 -14.35 -24.21
CA LEU A 607 -34.24 -15.78 -24.00
C LEU A 607 -33.48 -16.02 -22.69
N ILE A 608 -32.43 -15.24 -22.41
CA ILE A 608 -31.66 -15.33 -21.16
C ILE A 608 -32.58 -15.08 -19.95
N VAL A 609 -33.38 -14.01 -20.00
CA VAL A 609 -34.27 -13.63 -18.88
C VAL A 609 -35.38 -14.66 -18.67
N GLN A 610 -35.97 -15.16 -19.75
CA GLN A 610 -36.96 -16.22 -19.71
C GLN A 610 -36.41 -17.48 -19.07
N ASP A 611 -35.17 -17.84 -19.40
CA ASP A 611 -34.54 -19.08 -19.01
C ASP A 611 -34.25 -19.14 -17.52
N PHE A 612 -33.57 -18.14 -16.94
CA PHE A 612 -33.35 -18.12 -15.50
C PHE A 612 -34.67 -17.95 -14.71
N THR A 613 -35.65 -17.24 -15.28
CA THR A 613 -36.99 -17.11 -14.67
C THR A 613 -37.73 -18.45 -14.63
N SER A 614 -37.67 -19.21 -15.73
CA SER A 614 -38.29 -20.53 -15.82
C SER A 614 -37.58 -21.54 -14.94
N GLN A 615 -36.25 -21.46 -14.88
CA GLN A 615 -35.45 -22.30 -14.02
C GLN A 615 -35.72 -22.02 -12.54
N ALA A 616 -35.89 -20.75 -12.15
CA ALA A 616 -36.23 -20.39 -10.79
C ALA A 616 -37.51 -21.08 -10.32
N ARG A 617 -38.57 -21.06 -11.13
CA ARG A 617 -39.82 -21.77 -10.83
C ARG A 617 -39.63 -23.27 -10.72
N LYS A 618 -38.80 -23.89 -11.58
CA LYS A 618 -38.48 -25.34 -11.50
C LYS A 618 -37.73 -25.70 -10.21
N MET A 619 -36.90 -24.80 -9.71
CA MET A 619 -36.14 -24.95 -8.46
C MET A 619 -36.98 -24.63 -7.20
N GLY A 620 -38.26 -24.29 -7.36
CA GLY A 620 -39.14 -23.91 -6.27
C GLY A 620 -38.90 -22.49 -5.74
N VAL A 621 -38.17 -21.65 -6.48
CA VAL A 621 -37.97 -20.23 -6.17
C VAL A 621 -39.17 -19.43 -6.68
N SER A 622 -39.74 -18.61 -5.81
CA SER A 622 -40.86 -17.73 -6.15
C SER A 622 -40.34 -16.57 -6.98
N VAL A 623 -41.02 -16.30 -8.10
CA VAL A 623 -40.73 -15.18 -8.98
C VAL A 623 -41.89 -14.20 -8.92
N GLY A 624 -41.58 -12.92 -8.77
CA GLY A 624 -42.56 -11.84 -8.78
C GLY A 624 -43.38 -11.80 -10.08
N PRO A 625 -44.54 -11.12 -10.07
CA PRO A 625 -45.41 -11.03 -11.24
C PRO A 625 -44.84 -10.17 -12.39
N GLY A 626 -43.71 -9.50 -12.17
CA GLY A 626 -43.09 -8.56 -13.10
C GLY A 626 -43.15 -7.14 -12.56
N ARG A 627 -42.05 -6.39 -12.73
CA ARG A 627 -41.86 -5.02 -12.25
C ARG A 627 -41.52 -4.11 -13.43
N GLY A 628 -41.78 -2.81 -13.28
CA GLY A 628 -41.36 -1.79 -14.23
C GLY A 628 -42.12 -1.89 -15.56
N SER A 629 -41.47 -1.46 -16.64
CA SER A 629 -42.09 -1.40 -17.97
C SER A 629 -42.22 -2.77 -18.63
N ALA A 630 -41.42 -3.77 -18.24
CA ALA A 630 -41.44 -5.12 -18.80
C ALA A 630 -42.84 -5.79 -18.72
N ALA A 631 -43.66 -5.42 -17.74
CA ALA A 631 -45.05 -5.89 -17.61
C ALA A 631 -45.95 -5.52 -18.79
N GLY A 632 -45.57 -4.53 -19.61
CA GLY A 632 -46.32 -4.12 -20.81
C GLY A 632 -46.12 -5.00 -22.05
N SER A 633 -45.23 -6.01 -22.00
CA SER A 633 -44.95 -6.89 -23.14
C SER A 633 -45.75 -8.20 -23.10
N ALA A 634 -46.55 -8.43 -24.14
CA ALA A 634 -47.29 -9.68 -24.34
C ALA A 634 -46.34 -10.84 -24.62
N VAL A 635 -45.20 -10.58 -25.30
CA VAL A 635 -44.13 -11.57 -25.49
C VAL A 635 -43.57 -12.01 -24.13
N ALA A 636 -43.22 -11.06 -23.25
CA ALA A 636 -42.70 -11.35 -21.91
C ALA A 636 -43.70 -12.14 -21.06
N TYR A 637 -44.99 -11.83 -21.16
CA TYR A 637 -46.06 -12.59 -20.50
C TYR A 637 -46.14 -14.03 -21.04
N CYS A 638 -46.18 -14.21 -22.35
CA CYS A 638 -46.32 -15.52 -23.00
C CYS A 638 -45.18 -16.47 -22.63
N ILE A 639 -43.94 -16.00 -22.67
CA ILE A 639 -42.76 -16.80 -22.35
C ILE A 639 -42.50 -16.90 -20.83
N GLY A 640 -43.32 -16.22 -20.02
CA GLY A 640 -43.32 -16.33 -18.57
C GLY A 640 -42.23 -15.52 -17.88
N ILE A 641 -41.70 -14.48 -18.49
CA ILE A 641 -40.89 -13.47 -17.79
C ILE A 641 -41.80 -12.73 -16.80
N THR A 642 -42.97 -12.28 -17.27
CA THR A 642 -43.98 -11.64 -16.43
C THR A 642 -45.18 -12.56 -16.23
N ASN A 643 -46.02 -12.21 -15.26
CA ASN A 643 -47.25 -12.92 -14.95
C ASN A 643 -48.49 -12.01 -14.99
N VAL A 644 -48.34 -10.78 -15.50
CA VAL A 644 -49.41 -9.81 -15.73
C VAL A 644 -49.76 -9.81 -17.21
N ASP A 645 -51.05 -9.95 -17.54
CA ASP A 645 -51.54 -9.93 -18.92
C ASP A 645 -51.67 -8.48 -19.43
N PRO A 646 -50.80 -8.03 -20.34
CA PRO A 646 -50.81 -6.64 -20.79
C PRO A 646 -52.01 -6.29 -21.67
N ILE A 647 -52.62 -7.27 -22.34
CA ILE A 647 -53.78 -7.02 -23.22
C ILE A 647 -55.02 -6.79 -22.35
N ALA A 648 -55.23 -7.63 -21.33
CA ALA A 648 -56.36 -7.49 -20.41
C ALA A 648 -56.36 -6.18 -19.61
N TYR A 649 -55.17 -5.63 -19.32
CA TYR A 649 -55.00 -4.42 -18.52
C TYR A 649 -54.60 -3.17 -19.34
N ASP A 650 -54.66 -3.25 -20.68
CA ASP A 650 -54.32 -2.15 -21.60
C ASP A 650 -52.93 -1.53 -21.31
N LEU A 651 -51.94 -2.39 -21.07
CA LEU A 651 -50.56 -1.98 -20.83
C LEU A 651 -49.84 -1.78 -22.16
N LEU A 652 -49.17 -0.63 -22.30
CA LEU A 652 -48.50 -0.22 -23.52
C LEU A 652 -47.10 -0.84 -23.65
N PHE A 653 -46.84 -1.51 -24.76
CA PHE A 653 -45.52 -2.10 -25.07
C PHE A 653 -44.46 -1.04 -25.35
N GLU A 654 -44.84 0.07 -25.96
CA GLU A 654 -43.95 1.16 -26.38
C GLU A 654 -43.31 1.88 -25.19
N ARG A 655 -43.91 1.76 -23.99
CA ARG A 655 -43.30 2.24 -22.74
C ARG A 655 -42.13 1.37 -22.29
N PHE A 656 -42.10 0.11 -22.72
CA PHE A 656 -41.01 -0.81 -22.48
C PHE A 656 -39.95 -0.71 -23.56
N LEU A 657 -40.36 -0.87 -24.81
CA LEU A 657 -39.43 -0.89 -25.94
C LEU A 657 -40.03 -0.07 -27.08
N ASN A 658 -39.44 1.11 -27.29
CA ASN A 658 -39.94 2.07 -28.26
C ASN A 658 -39.29 1.79 -29.65
N PRO A 659 -40.08 1.53 -30.70
CA PRO A 659 -39.56 1.29 -32.05
C PRO A 659 -38.78 2.49 -32.63
N ASP A 660 -39.15 3.72 -32.26
CA ASP A 660 -38.51 4.95 -32.74
C ASP A 660 -37.21 5.29 -31.98
N ARG A 661 -36.95 4.62 -30.86
CA ARG A 661 -35.75 4.82 -30.03
C ARG A 661 -35.18 3.49 -29.56
N VAL A 662 -34.23 2.97 -30.34
CA VAL A 662 -33.46 1.77 -29.97
C VAL A 662 -32.65 2.08 -28.70
N SER A 663 -33.06 1.47 -27.59
CA SER A 663 -32.37 1.51 -26.30
C SER A 663 -32.41 0.11 -25.67
N LEU A 664 -31.44 -0.21 -24.83
CA LEU A 664 -31.39 -1.50 -24.15
C LEU A 664 -32.60 -1.62 -23.19
N PRO A 665 -33.48 -2.62 -23.35
CA PRO A 665 -34.56 -2.84 -22.40
C PRO A 665 -34.01 -3.27 -21.04
N ASP A 666 -34.59 -2.72 -19.98
CA ASP A 666 -34.26 -3.10 -18.60
C ASP A 666 -35.38 -3.99 -18.04
N ILE A 667 -35.08 -5.27 -17.82
CA ILE A 667 -36.01 -6.25 -17.23
C ILE A 667 -35.55 -6.59 -15.81
N ASP A 668 -36.21 -5.95 -14.84
CA ASP A 668 -36.07 -6.27 -13.43
C ASP A 668 -36.92 -7.48 -13.04
N ILE A 669 -36.30 -8.48 -12.40
CA ILE A 669 -36.98 -9.67 -11.89
C ILE A 669 -36.82 -9.75 -10.38
N ASP A 670 -37.95 -9.84 -9.67
CA ASP A 670 -37.99 -10.04 -8.24
C ASP A 670 -38.01 -11.55 -7.92
N PHE A 671 -37.11 -11.97 -7.02
CA PHE A 671 -37.05 -13.33 -6.45
C PHE A 671 -37.28 -13.26 -4.95
N ASP A 672 -37.77 -14.34 -4.34
CA ASP A 672 -37.75 -14.43 -2.88
C ASP A 672 -36.30 -14.44 -2.33
N ASP A 673 -36.12 -13.87 -1.14
CA ASP A 673 -34.79 -13.63 -0.56
C ASP A 673 -34.01 -14.93 -0.32
N GLU A 674 -34.67 -16.02 0.07
CA GLU A 674 -34.03 -17.32 0.33
C GLU A 674 -33.61 -18.03 -0.98
N GLY A 675 -34.42 -17.89 -2.03
CA GLY A 675 -34.21 -18.53 -3.33
C GLY A 675 -33.24 -17.80 -4.24
N ARG A 676 -33.05 -16.48 -4.07
CA ARG A 676 -32.18 -15.64 -4.91
C ARG A 676 -30.76 -16.20 -5.05
N GLY A 677 -30.15 -16.66 -3.96
CA GLY A 677 -28.79 -17.23 -3.98
C GLY A 677 -28.66 -18.43 -4.92
N LYS A 678 -29.66 -19.32 -4.92
CA LYS A 678 -29.67 -20.51 -5.79
C LYS A 678 -29.71 -20.16 -7.28
N ILE A 679 -30.38 -19.07 -7.64
CA ILE A 679 -30.44 -18.59 -9.02
C ILE A 679 -29.12 -17.98 -9.44
N ILE A 680 -28.48 -17.21 -8.56
CA ILE A 680 -27.14 -16.67 -8.82
C ILE A 680 -26.16 -17.82 -9.07
N ASP A 681 -26.14 -18.85 -8.21
CA ASP A 681 -25.29 -20.02 -8.38
C ASP A 681 -25.57 -20.75 -9.70
N TRP A 682 -26.85 -20.87 -10.08
CA TRP A 682 -27.23 -21.48 -11.35
C TRP A 682 -26.73 -20.66 -12.55
N VAL A 683 -26.88 -19.34 -12.52
CA VAL A 683 -26.37 -18.43 -13.57
C VAL A 683 -24.85 -18.54 -13.67
N VAL A 684 -24.14 -18.57 -12.55
CA VAL A 684 -22.67 -18.77 -12.50
C VAL A 684 -22.28 -20.11 -13.12
N ASN A 685 -22.99 -21.19 -12.80
CA ASN A 685 -22.72 -22.51 -13.36
C ASN A 685 -23.03 -22.61 -14.86
N LYS A 686 -24.09 -21.93 -15.32
CA LYS A 686 -24.52 -21.96 -16.72
C LYS A 686 -23.64 -21.12 -17.64
N TYR A 687 -23.35 -19.88 -17.24
CA TYR A 687 -22.63 -18.91 -18.08
C TYR A 687 -21.12 -18.85 -17.77
N GLY A 688 -20.68 -19.52 -16.70
CA GLY A 688 -19.28 -19.65 -16.31
C GLY A 688 -18.86 -18.63 -15.25
N LYS A 689 -18.05 -19.09 -14.30
CA LYS A 689 -17.56 -18.28 -13.16
C LYS A 689 -16.77 -17.03 -13.58
N SER A 690 -16.10 -17.07 -14.72
CA SER A 690 -15.31 -15.93 -15.25
C SER A 690 -16.15 -14.91 -16.04
N GLN A 691 -17.45 -15.16 -16.25
CA GLN A 691 -18.34 -14.31 -17.04
C GLN A 691 -19.46 -13.68 -16.20
N VAL A 692 -19.61 -14.09 -14.92
CA VAL A 692 -20.68 -13.65 -14.04
C VAL A 692 -20.09 -13.02 -12.78
N ALA A 693 -20.46 -11.77 -12.53
CA ALA A 693 -20.09 -11.03 -11.33
C ALA A 693 -21.28 -10.19 -10.84
N GLN A 694 -21.26 -9.83 -9.55
CA GLN A 694 -22.20 -8.84 -9.03
C GLN A 694 -21.70 -7.43 -9.33
N ILE A 695 -22.64 -6.49 -9.48
CA ILE A 695 -22.31 -5.08 -9.65
C ILE A 695 -22.00 -4.47 -8.28
N ILE A 696 -20.83 -3.84 -8.16
CA ILE A 696 -20.41 -3.16 -6.95
C ILE A 696 -21.26 -1.90 -6.69
N THR A 697 -21.59 -1.65 -5.41
CA THR A 697 -22.20 -0.40 -4.96
C THR A 697 -21.20 0.32 -4.06
N TYR A 698 -20.74 1.52 -4.46
CA TYR A 698 -19.86 2.33 -3.65
C TYR A 698 -20.65 3.13 -2.61
N GLY A 699 -20.37 2.91 -1.33
CA GLY A 699 -20.95 3.70 -0.24
C GLY A 699 -20.27 5.05 -0.11
N THR A 700 -21.02 6.14 -0.31
CA THR A 700 -20.53 7.51 -0.06
C THR A 700 -20.77 7.92 1.40
N MET A 701 -19.86 8.69 1.99
CA MET A 701 -20.09 9.28 3.31
C MET A 701 -21.24 10.29 3.26
N ALA A 702 -22.41 9.92 3.78
CA ALA A 702 -23.54 10.81 3.89
C ALA A 702 -23.24 11.97 4.87
N ALA A 703 -23.79 13.16 4.63
CA ALA A 703 -23.54 14.38 5.40
C ALA A 703 -23.55 14.17 6.94
N LYS A 704 -24.59 13.51 7.43
CA LYS A 704 -24.77 13.26 8.87
C LYS A 704 -23.71 12.31 9.42
N SER A 705 -23.32 11.30 8.65
CA SER A 705 -22.28 10.35 9.04
C SER A 705 -20.91 11.01 9.02
N ALA A 706 -20.62 11.82 7.99
CA ALA A 706 -19.38 12.59 7.90
C ALA A 706 -19.17 13.49 9.13
N ILE A 707 -20.19 14.25 9.55
CA ILE A 707 -20.11 15.07 10.76
C ILE A 707 -19.78 14.23 12.01
N ARG A 708 -20.42 13.05 12.14
CA ARG A 708 -20.21 12.17 13.31
C ARG A 708 -18.83 11.52 13.30
N ASP A 709 -18.35 11.08 12.14
CA ASP A 709 -17.05 10.43 12.01
C ASP A 709 -15.91 11.45 12.19
N THR A 710 -16.01 12.63 11.58
CA THR A 710 -15.10 13.76 11.84
C THR A 710 -15.12 14.15 13.31
N GLY A 711 -16.29 14.29 13.91
CA GLY A 711 -16.43 14.60 15.33
C GLY A 711 -15.78 13.58 16.25
N ARG A 712 -15.83 12.28 15.90
CA ARG A 712 -15.19 11.19 16.65
C ARG A 712 -13.67 11.31 16.65
N VAL A 713 -13.06 11.47 15.48
CA VAL A 713 -11.58 11.53 15.37
C VAL A 713 -11.00 12.83 15.94
N LEU A 714 -11.79 13.91 15.94
CA LEU A 714 -11.48 15.17 16.62
C LEU A 714 -11.75 15.13 18.14
N GLN A 715 -12.24 14.01 18.69
CA GLN A 715 -12.59 13.85 20.10
C GLN A 715 -13.61 14.87 20.62
N LEU A 716 -14.55 15.28 19.76
CA LEU A 716 -15.66 16.12 20.17
C LEU A 716 -16.72 15.27 20.91
N PRO A 717 -17.44 15.85 21.91
CA PRO A 717 -18.50 15.13 22.61
C PRO A 717 -19.55 14.55 21.64
N LEU A 718 -19.87 13.26 21.80
CA LEU A 718 -20.85 12.57 20.95
C LEU A 718 -22.23 13.24 20.97
N SER A 719 -22.62 13.84 22.10
CA SER A 719 -23.88 14.57 22.22
C SER A 719 -23.92 15.83 21.35
N ASP A 720 -22.80 16.54 21.21
CA ASP A 720 -22.72 17.74 20.40
C ASP A 720 -22.66 17.41 18.91
N THR A 721 -21.84 16.43 18.55
CA THR A 721 -21.71 15.98 17.15
C THR A 721 -23.03 15.39 16.62
N ASP A 722 -23.75 14.60 17.43
CA ASP A 722 -25.07 14.11 17.06
C ASP A 722 -26.13 15.22 16.97
N ARG A 723 -26.06 16.22 17.87
CA ARG A 723 -26.92 17.40 17.80
C ARG A 723 -26.70 18.16 16.49
N ILE A 724 -25.44 18.41 16.10
CA ILE A 724 -25.09 19.08 14.84
C ILE A 724 -25.55 18.24 13.63
N ALA A 725 -25.27 16.93 13.63
CA ALA A 725 -25.67 16.04 12.54
C ALA A 725 -27.21 16.02 12.34
N LYS A 726 -27.99 16.15 13.41
CA LYS A 726 -29.46 16.24 13.36
C LYS A 726 -29.99 17.55 12.79
N LEU A 727 -29.19 18.64 12.80
CA LEU A 727 -29.57 19.90 12.16
C LEU A 727 -29.51 19.82 10.63
N VAL A 728 -28.76 18.88 10.07
CA VAL A 728 -28.68 18.69 8.62
C VAL A 728 -30.01 18.17 8.08
N PRO A 729 -30.67 18.87 7.14
CA PRO A 729 -31.89 18.40 6.52
C PRO A 729 -31.70 17.07 5.77
N ASP A 730 -32.77 16.27 5.63
CA ASP A 730 -32.77 15.05 4.81
C ASP A 730 -32.89 15.41 3.31
N THR A 731 -31.84 16.03 2.77
CA THR A 731 -31.72 16.44 1.37
C THR A 731 -30.29 16.18 0.86
N LYS A 732 -30.10 16.05 -0.46
CA LYS A 732 -28.79 15.85 -1.07
C LYS A 732 -27.86 17.04 -0.78
N LEU A 733 -26.60 16.76 -0.41
CA LEU A 733 -25.56 17.76 -0.12
C LEU A 733 -25.38 18.80 -1.22
N ALA A 734 -25.29 18.37 -2.48
CA ALA A 734 -25.16 19.28 -3.62
C ALA A 734 -26.30 20.30 -3.71
N LYS A 735 -27.51 19.91 -3.29
CA LYS A 735 -28.67 20.82 -3.23
C LYS A 735 -28.57 21.75 -2.02
N LEU A 736 -28.15 21.24 -0.87
CA LEU A 736 -27.90 22.03 0.34
C LEU A 736 -26.86 23.14 0.13
N PHE A 737 -25.74 22.84 -0.54
CA PHE A 737 -24.71 23.84 -0.83
C PHE A 737 -25.09 24.84 -1.93
N SER A 738 -26.16 24.57 -2.68
CA SER A 738 -26.71 25.51 -3.66
C SER A 738 -27.74 26.48 -3.06
N TRP A 739 -28.10 26.32 -1.78
CA TRP A 739 -29.09 27.15 -1.11
C TRP A 739 -28.50 28.48 -0.66
N ASP A 740 -29.31 29.54 -0.73
CA ASP A 740 -28.96 30.83 -0.14
C ASP A 740 -29.19 30.85 1.38
N ASP A 741 -28.69 31.88 2.06
CA ASP A 741 -28.84 32.06 3.52
C ASP A 741 -30.30 32.12 4.00
N LYS A 742 -31.28 32.31 3.10
CA LYS A 742 -32.71 32.29 3.44
C LYS A 742 -33.33 30.91 3.34
N GLN A 743 -32.72 30.01 2.57
CA GLN A 743 -33.16 28.64 2.33
C GLN A 743 -32.55 27.64 3.34
N LEU A 744 -31.38 27.97 3.90
CA LEU A 744 -30.74 27.30 5.04
C LEU A 744 -31.39 27.71 6.37
#